data_AF-A0A6A3KVG3-F1
#
_entry.id   AF-A0A6A3KVG3-F1
#
_cell.length_a   1.000
_cell.length_b   1.000
_cell.length_c   1.000
_cell.angle_alpha   90.00
_cell.angle_beta   90.00
_cell.angle_gamma   90.00
#
_symmetry.space_group_name_H-M   'P 1'
#
loop_
_entity.id
_entity.type
_entity.pdbx_description
1 polymer ?
#
loop_
_entity_poly.entity_id
_entity_poly.type
_entity_poly.pdbx_seq_one_letter_code
_entity_poly.pdbx_strand_id
1 'polypeptide(L)'
;MLAATGERKVLVKVIADKDAELKQLTEQIGFFKDVLARRRPRFERIKRVQSPYEEGDQGDAPVSAENGYPQETNPLVTEQLARLAALEKDRVESILSIQNLERQRDELQQQLEKATSELHAAAERLETAEQLHQESMIVASNSFQEQVETMEKRSVDLQNSLASMVEQYRSLEDSANSEKVQLRRDKLELERLMRLKEDEIGQRRTQITAKAEAQAQAATVQLQLVTTQLNQAQQALDELRLELKTTRTDTKQAQGTVRSLHHDLKVRNEDVERLTAKLAAVTTTSESKTALLQQSEARIEVTSKELERQQVLLEEQAHHVQLLEAKLSRSVPVDDEELQSRQQREESAWHQRVSALEHALVAERQNTALFREQQRKALAMEQEKAVHAVEQAQAVAAELATANLCLLERKRQREQEQKTSEEKLKEYTDRVASLSSDRDDLERELDALRRQHEQLRLRNERCTEEATTTKKVLQEELASVKEELKNLTEIRENLDRALAHALASPRGKSVRHQTSLSELRAELQKAKQKITTLEEQLSHHSSIRTSEIESKLAQLSATERRVAEEQRGLKKQRTNATSERLQIEQELVELDRQREAVESKQKIDHELLQHIITLLAQRLQVMMALFDTVLIPASSQAPRSSTSETAAVPNLPVNTASNDVSKWREVQQKWEALRQDLERVDWKLSDMRSRLEALHLEYLGYALAPVAGEQSSRSQLLAGFHGPNPFSDAVAAGRDTVSVAEQLKASRLLRRLSCPGDSFETRVRQVKAEEHETFALALAREMAAMKESYARQLDELRGELRKTQQLRLLTSQRLRAELTAECTHNQRAKTQLSERVAELEAALVAQDQTLATAQTQQRKILDELAAATSDGERQRALQDLAALVGGEQRRRERERLAKLLAYCGASSVTVECRDSAVEEETVDAVLERIARGVEVDLSD
;
A
#
# COMPACT_ATOMS: atom_id res chain seq x y z
N MET A 1 3.92 52.76 12.00
CA MET A 1 3.12 52.76 13.26
C MET A 1 3.60 53.74 14.35
N LEU A 2 4.58 54.62 14.11
CA LEU A 2 4.98 55.70 15.04
C LEU A 2 4.51 57.10 14.60
N ALA A 3 3.53 57.17 13.69
CA ALA A 3 2.94 58.43 13.23
C ALA A 3 1.65 58.79 13.99
N ALA A 4 1.16 57.91 14.87
CA ALA A 4 -0.16 58.01 15.49
C ALA A 4 -0.14 58.47 16.97
N THR A 5 1.02 58.56 17.61
CA THR A 5 1.12 59.06 18.99
C THR A 5 1.55 60.53 18.95
N GLY A 6 0.74 61.44 19.51
CA GLY A 6 0.98 62.89 19.55
C GLY A 6 2.25 63.32 20.30
N GLU A 7 3.07 62.37 20.73
CA GLU A 7 4.30 62.51 21.50
C GLU A 7 5.41 63.23 20.71
N ARG A 8 5.45 63.10 19.38
CA ARG A 8 6.44 63.80 18.55
C ARG A 8 6.28 65.32 18.58
N LYS A 9 5.04 65.82 18.69
CA LYS A 9 4.78 67.27 18.81
C LYS A 9 5.16 67.80 20.20
N VAL A 10 5.00 66.98 21.24
CA VAL A 10 5.40 67.34 22.61
C VAL A 10 6.92 67.36 22.75
N LEU A 11 7.62 66.36 22.20
CA LEU A 11 9.09 66.32 22.21
C LEU A 11 9.71 67.48 21.43
N VAL A 12 9.19 67.82 20.26
CA VAL A 12 9.66 68.98 19.48
C VAL A 12 9.43 70.29 20.23
N LYS A 13 8.31 70.43 20.95
CA LYS A 13 8.02 71.62 21.76
C LYS A 13 8.95 71.71 22.99
N VAL A 14 9.20 70.59 23.67
CA VAL A 14 10.12 70.54 24.82
C VAL A 14 11.56 70.85 24.40
N ILE A 15 12.01 70.36 23.25
CA ILE A 15 13.35 70.68 22.72
C ILE A 15 13.42 72.18 22.38
N ALA A 16 12.40 72.75 21.73
CA ALA A 16 12.35 74.17 21.41
C ALA A 16 12.31 75.06 22.67
N ASP A 17 11.57 74.66 23.71
CA ASP A 17 11.51 75.37 24.99
C ASP A 17 12.86 75.31 25.72
N LYS A 18 13.57 74.17 25.65
CA LYS A 18 14.93 74.01 26.22
C LYS A 18 16.00 74.81 25.47
N ASP A 19 15.90 74.90 24.14
CA ASP A 19 16.77 75.75 23.33
C ASP A 19 16.54 77.24 23.61
N ALA A 20 15.30 77.64 23.92
CA ALA A 20 14.98 79.00 24.35
C ALA A 20 15.57 79.30 25.75
N GLU A 21 15.46 78.37 26.69
CA GLU A 21 16.09 78.47 28.02
C GLU A 21 17.63 78.58 27.91
N LEU A 22 18.26 77.81 27.02
CA LEU A 22 19.70 77.87 26.78
C LEU A 22 20.15 79.20 26.18
N LYS A 23 19.38 79.78 25.24
CA LYS A 23 19.66 81.13 24.72
C LYS A 23 19.54 82.18 25.80
N GLN A 24 18.54 82.09 26.66
CA GLN A 24 18.33 83.02 27.78
C GLN A 24 19.46 82.92 28.82
N LEU A 25 19.96 81.72 29.11
CA LEU A 25 21.14 81.50 29.95
C LEU A 25 22.42 82.05 29.30
N THR A 26 22.57 81.90 27.99
CA THR A 26 23.72 82.43 27.24
C THR A 26 23.74 83.96 27.26
N GLU A 27 22.58 84.61 27.12
CA GLU A 27 22.41 86.06 27.25
C GLU A 27 22.68 86.54 28.68
N GLN A 28 22.25 85.80 29.70
CA GLN A 28 22.56 86.10 31.10
C GLN A 28 24.07 85.99 31.38
N ILE A 29 24.75 84.97 30.86
CA ILE A 29 26.21 84.83 30.97
C ILE A 29 26.94 85.97 30.24
N GLY A 30 26.44 86.40 29.07
CA GLY A 30 26.94 87.57 28.36
C GLY A 30 26.79 88.85 29.18
N PHE A 31 25.63 89.05 29.81
CA PHE A 31 25.38 90.17 30.71
C PHE A 31 26.30 90.15 31.94
N PHE A 32 26.56 88.99 32.54
CA PHE A 32 27.50 88.85 33.66
C PHE A 32 28.96 89.13 33.24
N LYS A 33 29.38 88.72 32.04
CA LYS A 33 30.70 89.08 31.48
C LYS A 33 30.84 90.59 31.29
N ASP A 34 29.81 91.26 30.80
CA ASP A 34 29.81 92.72 30.62
C ASP A 34 29.79 93.50 31.93
N VAL A 35 29.08 92.99 32.95
CA VAL A 35 29.07 93.57 34.31
C VAL A 35 30.43 93.40 35.00
N LEU A 36 31.11 92.26 34.81
CA LEU A 36 32.46 92.03 35.32
C LEU A 36 33.51 92.89 34.60
N ALA A 37 33.36 93.12 33.29
CA ALA A 37 34.22 94.03 32.53
C ALA A 37 34.08 95.51 32.98
N ARG A 38 32.90 95.91 33.48
CA ARG A 38 32.65 97.28 33.99
C ARG A 38 33.13 97.53 35.42
N ARG A 39 33.57 96.51 36.17
CA ARG A 39 33.98 96.61 37.59
C ARG A 39 35.50 96.55 37.85
N ARG A 40 36.37 96.72 36.84
CA ARG A 40 37.81 96.94 37.08
C ARG A 40 38.09 98.39 37.51
N PRO A 41 38.76 98.64 38.65
CA PRO A 41 39.28 99.96 38.99
C PRO A 41 40.41 100.34 38.02
N ARG A 42 40.37 101.57 37.50
CA ARG A 42 41.46 102.18 36.75
C ARG A 42 42.60 102.51 37.72
N PHE A 43 43.67 101.72 37.72
CA PHE A 43 44.96 102.16 38.25
C PHE A 43 45.73 102.87 37.12
N GLU A 44 45.91 104.18 37.26
CA GLU A 44 46.78 104.99 36.41
C GLU A 44 48.24 104.58 36.63
N ARG A 45 48.89 104.04 35.59
CA ARG A 45 50.35 103.85 35.56
C ARG A 45 51.00 105.19 35.20
N ILE A 46 51.63 105.81 36.18
CA ILE A 46 52.59 106.91 36.00
C ILE A 46 53.86 106.36 35.34
N LYS A 47 54.27 106.95 34.22
CA LYS A 47 55.58 106.77 33.58
C LYS A 47 56.64 107.65 34.25
N ARG A 48 57.71 107.06 34.81
CA ARG A 48 59.10 107.58 34.91
C ARG A 48 60.00 106.33 35.00
N VAL A 49 60.78 105.95 33.98
CA VAL A 49 62.11 106.47 33.56
C VAL A 49 63.09 106.58 34.73
N GLN A 50 64.03 105.63 34.80
CA GLN A 50 65.47 105.72 35.14
C GLN A 50 66.02 104.28 35.13
N SER A 51 66.89 103.89 34.18
CA SER A 51 68.34 104.14 34.11
C SER A 51 69.13 103.36 35.19
N PRO A 52 70.17 102.60 34.80
CA PRO A 52 70.76 101.53 35.61
C PRO A 52 71.81 102.09 36.57
N TYR A 53 71.97 101.49 37.74
CA TYR A 53 73.23 101.48 38.48
C TYR A 53 73.34 100.21 39.32
N GLU A 54 74.50 99.60 39.21
CA GLU A 54 74.98 98.43 39.95
C GLU A 54 75.10 98.74 41.44
N GLU A 55 74.87 97.74 42.30
CA GLU A 55 75.58 97.64 43.57
C GLU A 55 76.06 96.20 43.75
N GLY A 56 77.38 96.07 43.71
CA GLY A 56 78.12 94.89 44.11
C GLY A 56 78.23 94.79 45.63
N ASP A 57 78.33 93.56 46.07
CA ASP A 57 78.40 93.13 47.47
C ASP A 57 79.88 92.93 47.88
N GLN A 58 80.12 93.14 49.18
CA GLN A 58 81.24 92.65 50.02
C GLN A 58 82.63 93.32 49.97
N GLY A 59 83.11 93.66 51.18
CA GLY A 59 84.54 93.56 51.53
C GLY A 59 85.10 94.51 52.59
N ASP A 60 84.87 94.19 53.87
CA ASP A 60 85.79 94.28 55.03
C ASP A 60 86.59 95.55 55.41
N ALA A 61 86.21 96.11 56.57
CA ALA A 61 87.04 96.28 57.80
C ALA A 61 88.27 97.25 57.81
N PRO A 62 88.88 97.60 58.98
CA PRO A 62 88.63 98.89 59.63
C PRO A 62 89.91 99.67 60.07
N VAL A 63 89.69 100.78 60.81
CA VAL A 63 90.45 101.26 62.00
C VAL A 63 91.21 102.61 61.91
N SER A 64 90.77 103.51 62.81
CA SER A 64 91.45 104.60 63.56
C SER A 64 92.02 105.82 62.82
N ALA A 65 91.63 107.07 63.10
CA ALA A 65 91.53 107.86 64.34
C ALA A 65 92.74 108.79 64.56
N GLU A 66 92.44 109.94 65.17
CA GLU A 66 93.29 111.04 65.66
C GLU A 66 93.65 112.13 64.63
N ASN A 67 92.96 113.29 64.67
CA ASN A 67 93.08 114.43 65.61
C ASN A 67 94.38 115.24 65.46
N GLY A 68 94.21 116.56 65.30
CA GLY A 68 95.23 117.54 65.69
C GLY A 68 95.50 118.65 64.69
N TYR A 69 94.62 119.65 64.63
CA TYR A 69 95.04 121.03 64.36
C TYR A 69 95.59 121.63 65.67
N PRO A 70 96.49 122.61 65.61
CA PRO A 70 96.02 123.93 66.06
C PRO A 70 96.67 125.10 65.31
N GLN A 71 95.88 126.16 65.16
CA GLN A 71 96.38 127.51 64.91
C GLN A 71 95.81 128.41 66.01
N GLU A 72 96.70 128.94 66.84
CA GLU A 72 96.39 129.96 67.84
C GLU A 72 96.07 131.29 67.14
N THR A 73 95.07 132.02 67.65
CA THR A 73 95.27 133.40 68.12
C THR A 73 94.13 133.81 69.06
N ASN A 74 94.49 133.89 70.34
CA ASN A 74 94.18 134.91 71.36
C ASN A 74 92.73 135.33 71.72
N PRO A 75 92.54 135.79 72.98
CA PRO A 75 91.31 135.60 73.74
C PRO A 75 90.42 136.85 73.83
N LEU A 76 89.11 136.63 73.94
CA LEU A 76 88.28 137.22 75.01
C LEU A 76 86.97 136.40 75.09
N VAL A 77 86.98 135.39 75.97
CA VAL A 77 86.22 134.12 75.83
C VAL A 77 85.05 133.94 76.81
N THR A 78 84.77 134.84 77.74
CA THR A 78 83.90 134.48 78.87
C THR A 78 82.38 134.56 78.63
N GLU A 79 81.91 135.15 77.53
CA GLU A 79 80.45 135.27 77.25
C GLU A 79 79.96 134.30 76.16
N GLN A 80 80.87 133.74 75.35
CA GLN A 80 80.54 132.79 74.28
C GLN A 80 80.40 131.33 74.78
N LEU A 81 81.01 130.98 75.91
CA LEU A 81 80.96 129.61 76.46
C LEU A 81 79.57 129.20 76.96
N ALA A 82 78.74 130.13 77.44
CA ALA A 82 77.37 129.82 77.86
C ALA A 82 76.43 129.54 76.66
N ARG A 83 76.66 130.18 75.51
CA ARG A 83 75.91 129.92 74.26
C ARG A 83 76.35 128.63 73.57
N LEU A 84 77.62 128.26 73.65
CA LEU A 84 78.11 126.99 73.10
C LEU A 84 77.58 125.78 73.86
N ALA A 85 77.51 125.84 75.21
CA ALA A 85 76.96 124.74 76.01
C ALA A 85 75.46 124.48 75.73
N ALA A 86 74.67 125.52 75.43
CA ALA A 86 73.26 125.38 75.04
C ALA A 86 73.12 124.75 73.64
N LEU A 87 73.93 125.18 72.66
CA LEU A 87 73.94 124.60 71.31
C LEU A 87 74.44 123.15 71.29
N GLU A 88 75.33 122.77 72.21
CA GLU A 88 75.84 121.41 72.32
C GLU A 88 74.78 120.45 72.91
N LYS A 89 73.95 120.94 73.84
CA LYS A 89 72.77 120.20 74.33
C LYS A 89 71.73 119.99 73.23
N ASP A 90 71.37 121.05 72.50
CA ASP A 90 70.42 120.96 71.38
C ASP A 90 70.94 120.02 70.26
N ARG A 91 72.25 119.99 70.04
CA ARG A 91 72.89 119.08 69.08
C ARG A 91 72.81 117.62 69.52
N VAL A 92 72.98 117.31 70.81
CA VAL A 92 72.84 115.94 71.34
C VAL A 92 71.37 115.48 71.28
N GLU A 93 70.42 116.36 71.62
CA GLU A 93 68.98 116.06 71.50
C GLU A 93 68.57 115.83 70.03
N SER A 94 69.13 116.60 69.10
CA SER A 94 68.96 116.40 67.65
C SER A 94 69.54 115.06 67.16
N ILE A 95 70.73 114.67 67.63
CA ILE A 95 71.34 113.38 67.26
C ILE A 95 70.51 112.20 67.79
N LEU A 96 70.01 112.28 69.03
CA LEU A 96 69.14 111.23 69.59
C LEU A 96 67.80 111.15 68.85
N SER A 97 67.26 112.28 68.41
CA SER A 97 66.06 112.33 67.56
C SER A 97 66.29 111.67 66.20
N ILE A 98 67.42 111.97 65.55
CA ILE A 98 67.82 111.35 64.27
C ILE A 98 68.00 109.84 64.44
N GLN A 99 68.67 109.39 65.50
CA GLN A 99 68.85 107.95 65.77
C GLN A 99 67.53 107.22 66.02
N ASN A 100 66.57 107.86 66.67
CA ASN A 100 65.23 107.29 66.85
C ASN A 100 64.45 107.21 65.53
N LEU A 101 64.57 108.23 64.66
CA LEU A 101 63.95 108.22 63.33
C LEU A 101 64.59 107.19 62.40
N GLU A 102 65.91 106.99 62.48
CA GLU A 102 66.62 105.93 61.74
C GLU A 102 66.18 104.55 62.21
N ARG A 103 66.05 104.33 63.53
CA ARG A 103 65.53 103.07 64.08
C ARG A 103 64.10 102.80 63.63
N GLN A 104 63.23 103.82 63.60
CA GLN A 104 61.87 103.71 63.08
C GLN A 104 61.83 103.42 61.57
N ARG A 105 62.72 104.05 60.79
CA ARG A 105 62.87 103.77 59.36
C ARG A 105 63.27 102.31 59.14
N ASP A 106 64.24 101.81 59.90
CA ASP A 106 64.73 100.43 59.76
C ASP A 106 63.64 99.41 60.15
N GLU A 107 62.87 99.68 61.20
CA GLU A 107 61.71 98.85 61.59
C GLU A 107 60.61 98.85 60.50
N LEU A 108 60.30 100.01 59.91
CA LEU A 108 59.33 100.10 58.81
C LEU A 108 59.85 99.41 57.54
N GLN A 109 61.14 99.49 57.26
CA GLN A 109 61.75 98.83 56.11
C GLN A 109 61.71 97.31 56.26
N GLN A 110 62.00 96.80 57.46
CA GLN A 110 61.90 95.38 57.77
C GLN A 110 60.45 94.87 57.71
N GLN A 111 59.47 95.68 58.15
CA GLN A 111 58.05 95.35 57.98
C GLN A 111 57.62 95.34 56.50
N LEU A 112 58.16 96.25 55.69
CA LEU A 112 57.86 96.32 54.26
C LEU A 112 58.47 95.12 53.51
N GLU A 113 59.70 94.72 53.83
CA GLU A 113 60.34 93.51 53.29
C GLU A 113 59.60 92.23 53.69
N LYS A 114 59.09 92.18 54.92
CA LYS A 114 58.25 91.06 55.36
C LYS A 114 56.91 91.04 54.62
N ALA A 115 56.27 92.18 54.45
CA ALA A 115 55.02 92.28 53.70
C ALA A 115 55.22 91.92 52.21
N THR A 116 56.31 92.34 51.59
CA THR A 116 56.58 92.03 50.17
C THR A 116 56.91 90.56 49.95
N SER A 117 57.63 89.91 50.87
CA SER A 117 57.89 88.46 50.81
C SER A 117 56.63 87.62 51.03
N GLU A 118 55.75 88.03 51.97
CA GLU A 118 54.44 87.38 52.16
C GLU A 118 53.53 87.54 50.93
N LEU A 119 53.57 88.70 50.26
CA LEU A 119 52.80 88.97 49.05
C LEU A 119 53.31 88.14 47.85
N HIS A 120 54.62 87.97 47.71
CA HIS A 120 55.19 87.08 46.69
C HIS A 120 54.81 85.61 46.95
N ALA A 121 54.94 85.14 48.19
CA ALA A 121 54.53 83.78 48.55
C ALA A 121 53.02 83.54 48.33
N ALA A 122 52.18 84.56 48.52
CA ALA A 122 50.75 84.47 48.21
C ALA A 122 50.48 84.44 46.70
N ALA A 123 51.24 85.19 45.90
CA ALA A 123 51.13 85.19 44.44
C ALA A 123 51.52 83.83 43.84
N GLU A 124 52.62 83.22 44.31
CA GLU A 124 53.05 81.88 43.87
C GLU A 124 52.02 80.79 44.23
N ARG A 125 51.38 80.88 45.40
CA ARG A 125 50.29 79.96 45.78
C ARG A 125 49.05 80.13 44.90
N LEU A 126 48.75 81.35 44.49
CA LEU A 126 47.63 81.62 43.58
C LEU A 126 47.93 81.05 42.20
N GLU A 127 49.14 81.28 41.68
CA GLU A 127 49.56 80.79 40.37
C GLU A 127 49.54 79.25 40.29
N THR A 128 50.04 78.58 41.33
CA THR A 128 49.97 77.11 41.42
C THR A 128 48.53 76.59 41.54
N ALA A 129 47.65 77.27 42.26
CA ALA A 129 46.22 76.90 42.34
C ALA A 129 45.49 77.10 41.00
N GLU A 130 45.83 78.16 40.24
CA GLU A 130 45.29 78.41 38.91
C GLU A 130 45.74 77.35 37.90
N GLN A 131 47.02 76.95 37.94
CA GLN A 131 47.55 75.87 37.10
C GLN A 131 46.85 74.54 37.38
N LEU A 132 46.71 74.14 38.65
CA LEU A 132 45.99 72.92 39.03
C LEU A 132 44.51 72.94 38.61
N HIS A 133 43.85 74.09 38.69
CA HIS A 133 42.47 74.23 38.24
C HIS A 133 42.35 74.10 36.71
N GLN A 134 43.29 74.69 35.95
CA GLN A 134 43.33 74.55 34.49
C GLN A 134 43.57 73.10 34.07
N GLU A 135 44.51 72.40 34.70
CA GLU A 135 44.76 70.98 34.47
C GLU A 135 43.52 70.13 34.77
N SER A 136 42.85 70.38 35.90
CA SER A 136 41.60 69.69 36.25
C SER A 136 40.48 69.93 35.22
N MET A 137 40.37 71.15 34.69
CA MET A 137 39.37 71.49 33.66
C MET A 137 39.68 70.81 32.33
N ILE A 138 40.96 70.72 31.95
CA ILE A 138 41.38 70.00 30.73
C ILE A 138 41.07 68.51 30.86
N VAL A 139 41.39 67.89 32.00
CA VAL A 139 41.10 66.47 32.26
C VAL A 139 39.60 66.19 32.22
N ALA A 140 38.79 67.04 32.86
CA ALA A 140 37.33 66.92 32.80
C ALA A 140 36.79 67.08 31.37
N SER A 141 37.28 68.06 30.62
CA SER A 141 36.90 68.29 29.22
C SER A 141 37.22 67.07 28.34
N ASN A 142 38.42 66.50 28.49
CA ASN A 142 38.83 65.32 27.74
C ASN A 142 37.96 64.09 28.08
N SER A 143 37.63 63.91 29.36
CA SER A 143 36.74 62.82 29.80
C SER A 143 35.33 62.94 29.22
N PHE A 144 34.76 64.15 29.19
CA PHE A 144 33.45 64.37 28.56
C PHE A 144 33.51 64.14 27.05
N GLN A 145 34.59 64.54 26.40
CA GLN A 145 34.76 64.34 24.96
C GLN A 145 34.87 62.86 24.59
N GLU A 146 35.64 62.06 25.34
CA GLU A 146 35.65 60.59 25.17
C GLU A 146 34.27 59.97 25.42
N GLN A 147 33.52 60.47 26.40
CA GLN A 147 32.17 59.97 26.67
C GLN A 147 31.20 60.27 25.52
N VAL A 148 31.31 61.44 24.87
CA VAL A 148 30.54 61.78 23.67
C VAL A 148 30.93 60.90 22.49
N GLU A 149 32.23 60.71 22.23
CA GLU A 149 32.70 59.87 21.13
C GLU A 149 32.26 58.40 21.29
N THR A 150 32.27 57.87 22.51
CA THR A 150 31.79 56.51 22.78
C THR A 150 30.29 56.37 22.60
N MET A 151 29.51 57.40 22.96
CA MET A 151 28.06 57.45 22.71
C MET A 151 27.75 57.53 21.22
N GLU A 152 28.49 58.33 20.46
CA GLU A 152 28.35 58.46 19.00
C GLU A 152 28.66 57.14 18.30
N LYS A 153 29.75 56.46 18.67
CA LYS A 153 30.09 55.12 18.15
C LYS A 153 28.95 54.12 18.40
N ARG A 154 28.41 54.07 19.63
CA ARG A 154 27.27 53.20 19.97
C ARG A 154 26.02 53.54 19.16
N SER A 155 25.75 54.82 18.90
CA SER A 155 24.62 55.23 18.06
C SER A 155 24.78 54.74 16.62
N VAL A 156 25.98 54.86 16.05
CA VAL A 156 26.27 54.38 14.69
C VAL A 156 26.17 52.86 14.60
N ASP A 157 26.69 52.13 15.59
CA ASP A 157 26.58 50.66 15.65
C ASP A 157 25.12 50.20 15.71
N LEU A 158 24.29 50.87 16.51
CA LEU A 158 22.86 50.58 16.58
C LEU A 158 22.13 50.89 15.26
N GLN A 159 22.49 51.98 14.58
CA GLN A 159 21.94 52.31 13.25
C GLN A 159 22.32 51.25 12.21
N ASN A 160 23.58 50.81 12.20
CA ASN A 160 24.06 49.76 11.30
C ASN A 160 23.38 48.41 11.58
N SER A 161 23.21 48.06 12.86
CA SER A 161 22.47 46.85 13.26
C SER A 161 21.00 46.90 12.82
N LEU A 162 20.35 48.06 12.99
CA LEU A 162 18.96 48.24 12.55
C LEU A 162 18.83 48.14 11.02
N ALA A 163 19.75 48.76 10.27
CA ALA A 163 19.78 48.68 8.81
C ALA A 163 19.93 47.22 8.33
N SER A 164 20.84 46.46 8.95
CA SER A 164 21.05 45.04 8.65
C SER A 164 19.80 44.21 8.95
N MET A 165 19.11 44.43 10.07
CA MET A 165 17.84 43.75 10.34
C MET A 165 16.77 44.10 9.31
N VAL A 166 16.64 45.36 8.91
CA VAL A 166 15.66 45.78 7.90
C VAL A 166 15.93 45.09 6.55
N GLU A 167 17.19 44.94 6.15
CA GLU A 167 17.55 44.19 4.93
C GLU A 167 17.24 42.70 5.05
N GLN A 168 17.48 42.08 6.21
CA GLN A 168 17.09 40.68 6.46
C GLN A 168 15.58 40.47 6.39
N TYR A 169 14.79 41.41 6.91
CA TYR A 169 13.32 41.33 6.78
C TYR A 169 12.87 41.46 5.33
N ARG A 170 13.48 42.35 4.54
CA ARG A 170 13.17 42.48 3.11
C ARG A 170 13.52 41.22 2.34
N SER A 171 14.68 40.61 2.57
CA SER A 171 15.07 39.38 1.87
C SER A 171 14.16 38.20 2.21
N LEU A 172 13.73 38.09 3.47
CA LEU A 172 12.73 37.08 3.87
C LEU A 172 11.36 37.33 3.22
N GLU A 173 10.95 38.60 3.12
CA GLU A 173 9.69 38.98 2.46
C GLU A 173 9.74 38.66 0.95
N ASP A 174 10.85 38.93 0.28
CA ASP A 174 11.07 38.59 -1.13
C ASP A 174 11.10 37.06 -1.34
N SER A 175 11.73 36.31 -0.43
CA SER A 175 11.74 34.84 -0.46
C SER A 175 10.32 34.28 -0.33
N ALA A 176 9.57 34.73 0.67
CA ALA A 176 8.19 34.31 0.89
C ALA A 176 7.27 34.66 -0.31
N ASN A 177 7.49 35.82 -0.92
CA ASN A 177 6.78 36.22 -2.13
C ASN A 177 7.13 35.31 -3.33
N SER A 178 8.40 34.92 -3.49
CA SER A 178 8.82 34.03 -4.57
C SER A 178 8.27 32.60 -4.40
N GLU A 179 8.27 32.05 -3.18
CA GLU A 179 7.64 30.76 -2.85
C GLU A 179 6.13 30.80 -3.12
N LYS A 180 5.44 31.88 -2.73
CA LYS A 180 4.01 32.04 -2.99
C LYS A 180 3.69 32.06 -4.49
N VAL A 181 4.56 32.65 -5.32
CA VAL A 181 4.41 32.62 -6.77
C VAL A 181 4.66 31.22 -7.31
N GLN A 182 5.65 30.50 -6.78
CA GLN A 182 5.94 29.13 -7.19
C GLN A 182 4.77 28.18 -6.85
N LEU A 183 4.26 28.21 -5.63
CA LEU A 183 3.11 27.41 -5.21
C LEU A 183 1.85 27.66 -6.05
N ARG A 184 1.66 28.89 -6.55
CA ARG A 184 0.55 29.19 -7.47
C ARG A 184 0.74 28.53 -8.84
N ARG A 185 1.97 28.44 -9.34
CA ARG A 185 2.27 27.73 -10.59
C ARG A 185 2.06 26.24 -10.43
N ASP A 186 2.61 25.67 -9.36
CA ASP A 186 2.51 24.23 -9.06
C ASP A 186 1.05 23.81 -8.88
N LYS A 187 0.24 24.66 -8.22
CA LYS A 187 -1.22 24.45 -8.10
C LYS A 187 -1.91 24.36 -9.47
N LEU A 188 -1.62 25.29 -10.38
CA LEU A 188 -2.23 25.30 -11.72
C LEU A 188 -1.78 24.10 -12.57
N GLU A 189 -0.55 23.66 -12.40
CA GLU A 189 -0.02 22.47 -13.07
C GLU A 189 -0.67 21.18 -12.55
N LEU A 190 -0.82 21.06 -11.23
CA LEU A 190 -1.58 19.97 -10.61
C LEU A 190 -3.04 19.93 -11.08
N GLU A 191 -3.73 21.08 -11.14
CA GLU A 191 -5.10 21.15 -11.67
C GLU A 191 -5.18 20.72 -13.14
N ARG A 192 -4.18 21.03 -13.97
CA ARG A 192 -4.10 20.52 -15.35
C ARG A 192 -3.88 19.01 -15.40
N LEU A 193 -2.96 18.48 -14.59
CA LEU A 193 -2.67 17.05 -14.55
C LEU A 193 -3.87 16.24 -14.06
N MET A 194 -4.61 16.75 -13.08
CA MET A 194 -5.85 16.12 -12.61
C MET A 194 -6.88 16.03 -13.73
N ARG A 195 -7.13 17.11 -14.48
CA ARG A 195 -8.07 17.08 -15.62
C ARG A 195 -7.66 16.08 -16.70
N LEU A 196 -6.37 16.05 -17.06
CA LEU A 196 -5.86 15.07 -18.03
C LEU A 196 -6.04 13.63 -17.54
N LYS A 197 -5.87 13.38 -16.23
CA LYS A 197 -6.11 12.06 -15.64
C LYS A 197 -7.59 11.69 -15.59
N GLU A 198 -8.46 12.65 -15.27
CA GLU A 198 -9.92 12.46 -15.34
C GLU A 198 -10.37 12.11 -16.76
N ASP A 199 -9.85 12.81 -17.77
CA ASP A 199 -10.12 12.54 -19.19
C ASP A 199 -9.60 11.15 -19.61
N GLU A 200 -8.38 10.77 -19.22
CA GLU A 200 -7.80 9.45 -19.49
C GLU A 200 -8.64 8.33 -18.86
N ILE A 201 -9.08 8.52 -17.61
CA ILE A 201 -9.97 7.58 -16.91
C ILE A 201 -11.34 7.53 -17.62
N GLY A 202 -11.87 8.68 -18.04
CA GLY A 202 -13.09 8.77 -18.84
C GLY A 202 -13.01 7.96 -20.13
N GLN A 203 -11.93 8.13 -20.89
CA GLN A 203 -11.68 7.38 -22.13
C GLN A 203 -11.50 5.88 -21.90
N ARG A 204 -10.79 5.48 -20.83
CA ARG A 204 -10.66 4.05 -20.48
C ARG A 204 -12.01 3.45 -20.12
N ARG A 205 -12.85 4.16 -19.37
CA ARG A 205 -14.20 3.72 -19.02
C ARG A 205 -15.05 3.53 -20.27
N THR A 206 -15.07 4.50 -21.19
CA THR A 206 -15.85 4.38 -22.44
C THR A 206 -15.35 3.25 -23.34
N GLN A 207 -14.04 3.01 -23.40
CA GLN A 207 -13.49 1.86 -24.12
C GLN A 207 -13.87 0.50 -23.49
N ILE A 208 -13.85 0.41 -22.16
CA ILE A 208 -14.25 -0.80 -21.44
C ILE A 208 -15.74 -1.07 -21.64
N THR A 209 -16.60 -0.04 -21.53
CA THR A 209 -18.04 -0.20 -21.75
C THR A 209 -18.35 -0.59 -23.20
N ALA A 210 -17.72 0.05 -24.18
CA ALA A 210 -17.91 -0.32 -25.60
C ALA A 210 -17.47 -1.76 -25.90
N LYS A 211 -16.36 -2.23 -25.29
CA LYS A 211 -15.91 -3.63 -25.42
C LYS A 211 -16.89 -4.60 -24.75
N ALA A 212 -17.41 -4.26 -23.58
CA ALA A 212 -18.40 -5.06 -22.86
C ALA A 212 -19.72 -5.15 -23.64
N GLU A 213 -20.18 -4.05 -24.23
CA GLU A 213 -21.37 -4.02 -25.10
C GLU A 213 -21.19 -4.87 -26.35
N ALA A 214 -20.03 -4.77 -27.03
CA ALA A 214 -19.73 -5.60 -28.19
C ALA A 214 -19.68 -7.10 -27.83
N GLN A 215 -19.12 -7.45 -26.66
CA GLN A 215 -19.12 -8.84 -26.17
C GLN A 215 -20.54 -9.33 -25.83
N ALA A 216 -21.37 -8.49 -25.21
CA ALA A 216 -22.77 -8.81 -24.94
C ALA A 216 -23.54 -9.05 -26.24
N GLN A 217 -23.36 -8.20 -27.25
CA GLN A 217 -23.96 -8.38 -28.57
C GLN A 217 -23.51 -9.70 -29.23
N ALA A 218 -22.21 -10.01 -29.21
CA ALA A 218 -21.70 -11.27 -29.74
C ALA A 218 -22.30 -12.49 -29.01
N ALA A 219 -22.41 -12.43 -27.68
CA ALA A 219 -23.04 -13.49 -26.89
C ALA A 219 -24.54 -13.64 -27.21
N THR A 220 -25.26 -12.55 -27.44
CA THR A 220 -26.68 -12.62 -27.84
C THR A 220 -26.87 -13.26 -29.21
N VAL A 221 -26.01 -12.96 -30.18
CA VAL A 221 -26.04 -13.59 -31.51
C VAL A 221 -25.74 -15.09 -31.41
N GLN A 222 -24.75 -15.49 -30.59
CA GLN A 222 -24.45 -16.90 -30.35
C GLN A 222 -25.61 -17.63 -29.69
N LEU A 223 -26.25 -17.03 -28.69
CA LEU A 223 -27.44 -17.59 -28.06
C LEU A 223 -28.56 -17.78 -29.07
N GLN A 224 -28.87 -16.77 -29.89
CA GLN A 224 -29.88 -16.89 -30.94
C GLN A 224 -29.60 -18.04 -31.91
N LEU A 225 -28.33 -18.24 -32.30
CA LEU A 225 -27.92 -19.36 -33.15
C LEU A 225 -28.13 -20.71 -32.46
N VAL A 226 -27.78 -20.84 -31.19
CA VAL A 226 -28.01 -22.10 -30.44
C VAL A 226 -29.50 -22.38 -30.29
N THR A 227 -30.32 -21.35 -30.04
CA THR A 227 -31.77 -21.51 -29.94
C THR A 227 -32.39 -21.98 -31.26
N THR A 228 -31.93 -21.47 -32.40
CA THR A 228 -32.42 -21.93 -33.71
C THR A 228 -31.99 -23.37 -34.00
N GLN A 229 -30.75 -23.75 -33.67
CA GLN A 229 -30.27 -25.13 -33.80
C GLN A 229 -31.05 -26.09 -32.90
N LEU A 230 -31.37 -25.69 -31.66
CA LEU A 230 -32.18 -26.49 -30.75
C LEU A 230 -33.60 -26.70 -31.31
N ASN A 231 -34.22 -25.66 -31.85
CA ASN A 231 -35.54 -25.76 -32.46
C ASN A 231 -35.55 -26.69 -33.68
N GLN A 232 -34.50 -26.63 -34.52
CA GLN A 232 -34.35 -27.55 -35.66
C GLN A 232 -34.16 -28.99 -35.21
N ALA A 233 -33.34 -29.24 -34.18
CA ALA A 233 -33.14 -30.58 -33.62
C ALA A 233 -34.44 -31.12 -33.00
N GLN A 234 -35.22 -30.26 -32.34
CA GLN A 234 -36.51 -30.63 -31.77
C GLN A 234 -37.52 -31.03 -32.84
N GLN A 235 -37.59 -30.29 -33.96
CA GLN A 235 -38.44 -30.63 -35.11
C GLN A 235 -38.04 -31.99 -35.72
N ALA A 236 -36.74 -32.23 -35.93
CA ALA A 236 -36.25 -33.50 -36.44
C ALA A 236 -36.58 -34.68 -35.51
N LEU A 237 -36.50 -34.48 -34.19
CA LEU A 237 -36.91 -35.50 -33.22
C LEU A 237 -38.41 -35.81 -33.28
N ASP A 238 -39.25 -34.81 -33.49
CA ASP A 238 -40.69 -35.00 -33.60
C ASP A 238 -41.08 -35.69 -34.92
N GLU A 239 -40.39 -35.41 -36.02
CA GLU A 239 -40.51 -36.15 -37.29
C GLU A 239 -40.12 -37.64 -37.12
N LEU A 240 -38.95 -37.91 -36.53
CA LEU A 240 -38.51 -39.29 -36.25
C LEU A 240 -39.49 -40.04 -35.33
N ARG A 241 -40.10 -39.36 -34.35
CA ARG A 241 -41.15 -39.95 -33.50
C ARG A 241 -42.40 -40.30 -34.29
N LEU A 242 -42.77 -39.51 -35.28
CA LEU A 242 -43.89 -39.79 -36.17
C LEU A 242 -43.59 -41.02 -37.04
N GLU A 243 -42.41 -41.08 -37.67
CA GLU A 243 -41.95 -42.24 -38.46
C GLU A 243 -41.86 -43.52 -37.63
N LEU A 244 -41.43 -43.42 -36.37
CA LEU A 244 -41.40 -44.57 -35.48
C LEU A 244 -42.81 -45.06 -35.12
N LYS A 245 -43.79 -44.14 -35.01
CA LYS A 245 -45.20 -44.52 -34.81
C LYS A 245 -45.79 -45.21 -36.04
N THR A 246 -45.51 -44.73 -37.25
CA THR A 246 -46.00 -45.35 -38.49
C THR A 246 -45.38 -46.74 -38.72
N THR A 247 -44.07 -46.88 -38.55
CA THR A 247 -43.42 -48.20 -38.63
C THR A 247 -43.94 -49.18 -37.57
N ARG A 248 -44.28 -48.71 -36.37
CA ARG A 248 -44.96 -49.52 -35.34
C ARG A 248 -46.37 -49.95 -35.74
N THR A 249 -47.13 -49.13 -36.46
CA THR A 249 -48.46 -49.55 -36.95
C THR A 249 -48.32 -50.56 -38.08
N ASP A 250 -47.37 -50.36 -38.99
CA ASP A 250 -47.13 -51.27 -40.13
C ASP A 250 -46.66 -52.64 -39.66
N THR A 251 -45.76 -52.69 -38.67
CA THR A 251 -45.32 -53.95 -38.04
C THR A 251 -46.47 -54.68 -37.34
N LYS A 252 -47.38 -53.96 -36.64
CA LYS A 252 -48.59 -54.57 -36.08
C LYS A 252 -49.50 -55.14 -37.16
N GLN A 253 -49.66 -54.43 -38.27
CA GLN A 253 -50.46 -54.90 -39.40
C GLN A 253 -49.85 -56.15 -40.04
N ALA A 254 -48.52 -56.15 -40.27
CA ALA A 254 -47.78 -57.31 -40.77
C ALA A 254 -47.85 -58.52 -39.81
N GLN A 255 -47.80 -58.30 -38.49
CA GLN A 255 -48.03 -59.38 -37.52
C GLN A 255 -49.46 -59.93 -37.62
N GLY A 256 -50.46 -59.08 -37.86
CA GLY A 256 -51.84 -59.49 -38.11
C GLY A 256 -51.97 -60.39 -39.34
N THR A 257 -51.34 -60.03 -40.46
CA THR A 257 -51.36 -60.84 -41.69
C THR A 257 -50.65 -62.17 -41.51
N VAL A 258 -49.49 -62.19 -40.83
CA VAL A 258 -48.76 -63.44 -40.52
C VAL A 258 -49.61 -64.37 -39.66
N ARG A 259 -50.32 -63.87 -38.66
CA ARG A 259 -51.23 -64.69 -37.83
C ARG A 259 -52.38 -65.28 -38.65
N SER A 260 -52.96 -64.50 -39.56
CA SER A 260 -54.01 -64.98 -40.48
C SER A 260 -53.48 -66.10 -41.38
N LEU A 261 -52.34 -65.89 -42.03
CA LEU A 261 -51.72 -66.90 -42.89
C LEU A 261 -51.35 -68.17 -42.14
N HIS A 262 -50.87 -68.03 -40.89
CA HIS A 262 -50.57 -69.18 -40.05
C HIS A 262 -51.84 -69.99 -39.72
N HIS A 263 -52.96 -69.32 -39.44
CA HIS A 263 -54.25 -69.98 -39.23
C HIS A 263 -54.71 -70.71 -40.50
N ASP A 264 -54.63 -70.06 -41.67
CA ASP A 264 -55.01 -70.67 -42.94
C ASP A 264 -54.16 -71.90 -43.27
N LEU A 265 -52.84 -71.81 -43.06
CA LEU A 265 -51.92 -72.95 -43.22
C LEU A 265 -52.27 -74.10 -42.28
N LYS A 266 -52.64 -73.81 -41.04
CA LYS A 266 -53.06 -74.84 -40.08
C LYS A 266 -54.32 -75.57 -40.56
N VAL A 267 -55.35 -74.82 -40.99
CA VAL A 267 -56.58 -75.41 -41.54
C VAL A 267 -56.28 -76.27 -42.76
N ARG A 268 -55.40 -75.79 -43.66
CA ARG A 268 -54.99 -76.56 -44.85
C ARG A 268 -54.21 -77.82 -44.50
N ASN A 269 -53.34 -77.80 -43.49
CA ASN A 269 -52.68 -79.00 -43.00
C ASN A 269 -53.70 -80.02 -42.46
N GLU A 270 -54.67 -79.57 -41.66
CA GLU A 270 -55.73 -80.45 -41.15
C GLU A 270 -56.59 -81.04 -42.29
N ASP A 271 -56.84 -80.29 -43.36
CA ASP A 271 -57.50 -80.79 -44.57
C ASP A 271 -56.66 -81.83 -45.31
N VAL A 272 -55.35 -81.58 -45.45
CA VAL A 272 -54.41 -82.53 -46.07
C VAL A 272 -54.38 -83.82 -45.26
N GLU A 273 -54.21 -83.76 -43.94
CA GLU A 273 -54.24 -84.93 -43.06
C GLU A 273 -55.54 -85.73 -43.21
N ARG A 274 -56.69 -85.05 -43.26
CA ARG A 274 -57.99 -85.69 -43.51
C ARG A 274 -58.04 -86.37 -44.89
N LEU A 275 -57.48 -85.76 -45.94
CA LEU A 275 -57.40 -86.37 -47.27
C LEU A 275 -56.43 -87.56 -47.28
N THR A 276 -55.28 -87.47 -46.62
CA THR A 276 -54.32 -88.57 -46.51
C THR A 276 -54.93 -89.76 -45.77
N ALA A 277 -55.69 -89.52 -44.70
CA ALA A 277 -56.41 -90.57 -43.98
C ALA A 277 -57.49 -91.25 -44.85
N LYS A 278 -58.24 -90.47 -45.64
CA LYS A 278 -59.20 -91.02 -46.62
C LYS A 278 -58.50 -91.85 -47.69
N LEU A 279 -57.36 -91.40 -48.19
CA LEU A 279 -56.60 -92.11 -49.20
C LEU A 279 -56.08 -93.44 -48.66
N ALA A 280 -55.49 -93.44 -47.45
CA ALA A 280 -55.06 -94.67 -46.77
C ALA A 280 -56.21 -95.67 -46.59
N ALA A 281 -57.40 -95.21 -46.19
CA ALA A 281 -58.58 -96.06 -46.10
C ALA A 281 -58.94 -96.69 -47.46
N VAL A 282 -58.94 -95.90 -48.54
CA VAL A 282 -59.17 -96.44 -49.89
C VAL A 282 -58.11 -97.47 -50.28
N THR A 283 -56.83 -97.23 -49.96
CA THR A 283 -55.75 -98.19 -50.23
C THR A 283 -55.99 -99.52 -49.52
N THR A 284 -56.37 -99.50 -48.23
CA THR A 284 -56.68 -100.74 -47.49
C THR A 284 -57.89 -101.49 -48.08
N THR A 285 -58.91 -100.79 -48.58
CA THR A 285 -60.04 -101.45 -49.27
C THR A 285 -59.64 -102.03 -50.62
N SER A 286 -58.73 -101.38 -51.35
CA SER A 286 -58.14 -101.89 -52.58
C SER A 286 -57.34 -103.17 -52.30
N GLU A 287 -56.46 -103.13 -51.30
CA GLU A 287 -55.66 -104.28 -50.85
C GLU A 287 -56.54 -105.46 -50.38
N SER A 288 -57.66 -105.18 -49.70
CA SER A 288 -58.65 -106.20 -49.36
C SER A 288 -59.31 -106.83 -50.60
N LYS A 289 -59.65 -106.04 -51.61
CA LYS A 289 -60.22 -106.54 -52.87
C LYS A 289 -59.19 -107.34 -53.68
N THR A 290 -57.93 -106.91 -53.73
CA THR A 290 -56.88 -107.68 -54.40
C THR A 290 -56.62 -108.99 -53.69
N ALA A 291 -56.63 -109.04 -52.36
CA ALA A 291 -56.55 -110.29 -51.60
C ALA A 291 -57.73 -111.24 -51.87
N LEU A 292 -58.96 -110.71 -51.98
CA LEU A 292 -60.14 -111.49 -52.37
C LEU A 292 -60.04 -112.03 -53.80
N LEU A 293 -59.51 -111.23 -54.73
CA LEU A 293 -59.25 -111.67 -56.10
C LEU A 293 -58.20 -112.78 -56.14
N GLN A 294 -57.08 -112.62 -55.44
CA GLN A 294 -56.05 -113.67 -55.31
C GLN A 294 -56.62 -114.94 -54.68
N GLN A 295 -57.50 -114.83 -53.69
CA GLN A 295 -58.19 -115.99 -53.12
C GLN A 295 -59.12 -116.67 -54.13
N SER A 296 -59.81 -115.90 -54.98
CA SER A 296 -60.65 -116.45 -56.04
C SER A 296 -59.85 -117.08 -57.18
N GLU A 297 -58.72 -116.48 -57.56
CA GLU A 297 -57.75 -117.02 -58.51
C GLU A 297 -57.20 -118.35 -58.01
N ALA A 298 -56.79 -118.43 -56.73
CA ALA A 298 -56.33 -119.68 -56.13
C ALA A 298 -57.42 -120.77 -56.12
N ARG A 299 -58.70 -120.41 -55.92
CA ARG A 299 -59.82 -121.36 -56.01
C ARG A 299 -60.03 -121.86 -57.45
N ILE A 300 -59.95 -120.96 -58.44
CA ILE A 300 -60.04 -121.32 -59.85
C ILE A 300 -58.88 -122.23 -60.24
N GLU A 301 -57.66 -121.92 -59.80
CA GLU A 301 -56.47 -122.72 -60.06
C GLU A 301 -56.59 -124.13 -59.43
N VAL A 302 -57.15 -124.25 -58.23
CA VAL A 302 -57.46 -125.56 -57.61
C VAL A 302 -58.52 -126.32 -58.42
N THR A 303 -59.59 -125.66 -58.88
CA THR A 303 -60.60 -126.32 -59.73
C THR A 303 -60.08 -126.69 -61.13
N SER A 304 -59.15 -125.90 -61.68
CA SER A 304 -58.45 -126.19 -62.93
C SER A 304 -57.56 -127.41 -62.76
N LYS A 305 -56.78 -127.47 -61.67
CA LYS A 305 -55.94 -128.63 -61.33
C LYS A 305 -56.75 -129.89 -61.05
N GLU A 306 -57.98 -129.77 -60.53
CA GLU A 306 -58.89 -130.92 -60.33
C GLU A 306 -59.51 -131.41 -61.65
N LEU A 307 -59.87 -130.51 -62.57
CA LEU A 307 -60.30 -130.87 -63.93
C LEU A 307 -59.17 -131.50 -64.73
N GLU A 308 -57.95 -130.95 -64.63
CA GLU A 308 -56.74 -131.56 -65.19
C GLU A 308 -56.49 -132.94 -64.57
N ARG A 309 -56.69 -133.14 -63.26
CA ARG A 309 -56.60 -134.45 -62.61
C ARG A 309 -57.62 -135.47 -63.16
N GLN A 310 -58.85 -135.05 -63.41
CA GLN A 310 -59.91 -135.92 -63.96
C GLN A 310 -59.68 -136.26 -65.45
N GLN A 311 -59.03 -135.36 -66.19
CA GLN A 311 -58.62 -135.58 -67.58
C GLN A 311 -57.38 -136.49 -67.67
N VAL A 312 -56.42 -136.31 -66.75
CA VAL A 312 -55.20 -137.11 -66.63
C VAL A 312 -55.50 -138.54 -66.16
N LEU A 313 -56.51 -138.80 -65.32
CA LEU A 313 -56.86 -140.15 -64.86
C LEU A 313 -57.48 -141.05 -65.96
N LEU A 314 -58.04 -140.44 -67.02
CA LEU A 314 -58.52 -141.13 -68.24
C LEU A 314 -57.41 -141.32 -69.29
N GLU A 315 -56.42 -140.42 -69.34
CA GLU A 315 -55.26 -140.50 -70.23
C GLU A 315 -54.12 -141.37 -69.65
N GLU A 316 -54.03 -141.53 -68.32
CA GLU A 316 -53.06 -142.37 -67.60
C GLU A 316 -53.34 -143.89 -67.70
N GLN A 317 -54.56 -144.32 -68.06
CA GLN A 317 -54.83 -145.72 -68.44
C GLN A 317 -54.34 -146.09 -69.85
N ALA A 318 -54.01 -145.09 -70.70
CA ALA A 318 -53.52 -145.30 -72.07
C ALA A 318 -52.02 -145.02 -72.24
N HIS A 319 -51.38 -144.28 -71.32
CA HIS A 319 -49.96 -143.91 -71.41
C HIS A 319 -49.01 -144.63 -70.43
N HIS A 320 -49.53 -145.54 -69.58
CA HIS A 320 -48.72 -146.42 -68.69
C HIS A 320 -47.86 -147.46 -69.43
N VAL A 321 -47.90 -147.51 -70.76
CA VAL A 321 -47.12 -148.45 -71.59
C VAL A 321 -46.00 -147.76 -72.38
N GLN A 322 -45.88 -146.42 -72.40
CA GLN A 322 -45.04 -145.78 -73.42
C GLN A 322 -43.92 -144.85 -72.98
N LEU A 323 -43.65 -144.54 -71.70
CA LEU A 323 -42.43 -143.77 -71.42
C LEU A 323 -41.90 -143.92 -69.99
N LEU A 324 -41.67 -145.17 -69.62
CA LEU A 324 -40.58 -145.59 -68.72
C LEU A 324 -39.18 -145.20 -69.25
N GLU A 325 -39.05 -144.29 -70.22
CA GLU A 325 -37.82 -144.06 -70.98
C GLU A 325 -37.31 -142.61 -71.08
N ALA A 326 -37.89 -141.60 -70.40
CA ALA A 326 -37.37 -140.21 -70.58
C ALA A 326 -37.35 -139.28 -69.35
N LYS A 327 -37.33 -139.80 -68.11
CA LYS A 327 -37.09 -138.97 -66.91
C LYS A 327 -35.92 -139.47 -66.05
N LEU A 328 -34.77 -139.64 -66.71
CA LEU A 328 -33.48 -139.72 -66.05
C LEU A 328 -32.46 -138.84 -66.76
N SER A 329 -32.55 -137.51 -66.58
CA SER A 329 -31.41 -136.56 -66.53
C SER A 329 -31.84 -135.09 -66.62
N ARG A 330 -31.66 -134.33 -65.53
CA ARG A 330 -30.84 -133.09 -65.45
C ARG A 330 -31.21 -132.24 -64.22
N SER A 331 -30.29 -132.22 -63.26
CA SER A 331 -30.09 -131.27 -62.17
C SER A 331 -29.05 -130.21 -62.56
N VAL A 332 -29.13 -128.98 -62.04
CA VAL A 332 -28.11 -127.92 -62.22
C VAL A 332 -27.79 -127.23 -60.87
N PRO A 333 -26.51 -126.85 -60.58
CA PRO A 333 -26.00 -126.38 -59.27
C PRO A 333 -25.68 -124.86 -59.21
N VAL A 334 -25.23 -124.38 -58.04
CA VAL A 334 -24.91 -122.97 -57.66
C VAL A 334 -23.40 -122.82 -57.35
N ASP A 335 -22.75 -121.74 -57.80
CA ASP A 335 -21.30 -121.45 -57.69
C ASP A 335 -20.93 -120.49 -56.53
N ASP A 336 -19.86 -120.82 -55.78
CA ASP A 336 -19.44 -120.16 -54.53
C ASP A 336 -18.47 -118.96 -54.68
N GLU A 337 -17.94 -118.67 -55.89
CA GLU A 337 -16.91 -117.63 -56.07
C GLU A 337 -17.45 -116.18 -56.03
N GLU A 338 -18.71 -115.96 -56.42
CA GLU A 338 -19.32 -114.62 -56.42
C GLU A 338 -19.53 -114.07 -55.01
N LEU A 339 -19.77 -114.95 -54.02
CA LEU A 339 -20.02 -114.57 -52.63
C LEU A 339 -18.77 -114.01 -51.94
N GLN A 340 -17.58 -114.56 -52.20
CA GLN A 340 -16.33 -114.08 -51.59
C GLN A 340 -15.90 -112.70 -52.09
N SER A 341 -16.15 -112.39 -53.37
CA SER A 341 -15.77 -111.10 -53.96
C SER A 341 -16.56 -109.91 -53.43
N ARG A 342 -17.78 -110.13 -52.92
CA ARG A 342 -18.62 -109.10 -52.31
C ARG A 342 -18.16 -108.76 -50.89
N GLN A 343 -17.79 -109.78 -50.11
CA GLN A 343 -17.33 -109.61 -48.73
C GLN A 343 -16.09 -108.69 -48.63
N GLN A 344 -15.10 -108.86 -49.50
CA GLN A 344 -13.86 -108.05 -49.47
C GLN A 344 -14.08 -106.57 -49.80
N ARG A 345 -15.06 -106.23 -50.65
CA ARG A 345 -15.37 -104.83 -50.98
C ARG A 345 -16.06 -104.12 -49.82
N GLU A 346 -16.89 -104.84 -49.07
CA GLU A 346 -17.57 -104.30 -47.90
C GLU A 346 -16.58 -104.05 -46.75
N GLU A 347 -15.61 -104.94 -46.56
CA GLU A 347 -14.54 -104.78 -45.56
C GLU A 347 -13.66 -103.55 -45.86
N SER A 348 -13.23 -103.35 -47.11
CA SER A 348 -12.42 -102.18 -47.48
C SER A 348 -13.18 -100.85 -47.34
N ALA A 349 -14.48 -100.83 -47.68
CA ALA A 349 -15.33 -99.67 -47.47
C ALA A 349 -15.56 -99.36 -45.98
N TRP A 350 -15.62 -100.40 -45.13
CA TRP A 350 -15.73 -100.25 -43.69
C TRP A 350 -14.45 -99.66 -43.09
N HIS A 351 -13.28 -100.16 -43.47
CA HIS A 351 -12.00 -99.62 -43.00
C HIS A 351 -11.79 -98.15 -43.37
N GLN A 352 -12.16 -97.73 -44.57
CA GLN A 352 -12.08 -96.32 -44.99
C GLN A 352 -12.98 -95.41 -44.15
N ARG A 353 -14.20 -95.85 -43.82
CA ARG A 353 -15.11 -95.09 -42.96
C ARG A 353 -14.58 -94.96 -41.54
N VAL A 354 -13.99 -96.03 -40.99
CA VAL A 354 -13.38 -96.01 -39.66
C VAL A 354 -12.21 -95.02 -39.62
N SER A 355 -11.29 -95.06 -40.58
CA SER A 355 -10.17 -94.11 -40.63
C SER A 355 -10.63 -92.65 -40.84
N ALA A 356 -11.68 -92.41 -41.62
CA ALA A 356 -12.26 -91.07 -41.77
C ALA A 356 -12.85 -90.54 -40.45
N LEU A 357 -13.53 -91.40 -39.68
CA LEU A 357 -14.05 -91.04 -38.36
C LEU A 357 -12.93 -90.81 -37.33
N GLU A 358 -11.84 -91.58 -37.39
CA GLU A 358 -10.66 -91.36 -36.53
C GLU A 358 -9.99 -90.02 -36.82
N HIS A 359 -9.80 -89.66 -38.09
CA HIS A 359 -9.26 -88.35 -38.47
C HIS A 359 -10.18 -87.20 -38.05
N ALA A 360 -11.50 -87.36 -38.22
CA ALA A 360 -12.48 -86.36 -37.75
C ALA A 360 -12.45 -86.20 -36.21
N LEU A 361 -12.34 -87.31 -35.47
CA LEU A 361 -12.22 -87.28 -34.01
C LEU A 361 -10.94 -86.57 -33.55
N VAL A 362 -9.81 -86.82 -34.22
CA VAL A 362 -8.54 -86.13 -33.93
C VAL A 362 -8.64 -84.63 -34.23
N ALA A 363 -9.26 -84.25 -35.34
CA ALA A 363 -9.48 -82.85 -35.68
C ALA A 363 -10.37 -82.13 -34.63
N GLU A 364 -11.46 -82.75 -34.19
CA GLU A 364 -12.32 -82.21 -33.13
C GLU A 364 -11.59 -82.09 -31.77
N ARG A 365 -10.73 -83.06 -31.43
CA ARG A 365 -9.88 -82.96 -30.23
C ARG A 365 -8.89 -81.80 -30.31
N GLN A 366 -8.33 -81.53 -31.49
CA GLN A 366 -7.45 -80.38 -31.70
C GLN A 366 -8.21 -79.06 -31.64
N ASN A 367 -9.39 -78.97 -32.27
CA ASN A 367 -10.25 -77.78 -32.23
C ASN A 367 -10.70 -77.44 -30.80
N THR A 368 -11.11 -78.45 -30.02
CA THR A 368 -11.48 -78.25 -28.61
C THR A 368 -10.30 -77.85 -27.73
N ALA A 369 -9.08 -78.31 -28.02
CA ALA A 369 -7.87 -77.87 -27.32
C ALA A 369 -7.55 -76.40 -27.63
N LEU A 370 -7.59 -76.00 -28.90
CA LEU A 370 -7.36 -74.62 -29.34
C LEU A 370 -8.41 -73.66 -28.76
N PHE A 371 -9.68 -74.06 -28.74
CA PHE A 371 -10.75 -73.24 -28.14
C PHE A 371 -10.55 -73.04 -26.64
N ARG A 372 -10.15 -74.07 -25.89
CA ARG A 372 -9.82 -73.95 -24.46
C ARG A 372 -8.61 -73.05 -24.22
N GLU A 373 -7.60 -73.10 -25.08
CA GLU A 373 -6.44 -72.22 -24.99
C GLU A 373 -6.81 -70.76 -25.28
N GLN A 374 -7.65 -70.50 -26.28
CA GLN A 374 -8.18 -69.18 -26.57
C GLN A 374 -9.02 -68.63 -25.40
N GLN A 375 -9.87 -69.44 -24.78
CA GLN A 375 -10.63 -69.03 -23.59
C GLN A 375 -9.72 -68.69 -22.41
N ARG A 376 -8.66 -69.46 -22.16
CA ARG A 376 -7.70 -69.16 -21.09
C ARG A 376 -6.95 -67.86 -21.35
N LYS A 377 -6.51 -67.62 -22.59
CA LYS A 377 -5.87 -66.35 -22.99
C LYS A 377 -6.84 -65.17 -22.83
N ALA A 378 -8.10 -65.33 -23.22
CA ALA A 378 -9.11 -64.30 -23.04
C ALA A 378 -9.35 -63.97 -21.56
N LEU A 379 -9.45 -65.00 -20.69
CA LEU A 379 -9.60 -64.80 -19.25
C LEU A 379 -8.38 -64.13 -18.62
N ALA A 380 -7.16 -64.51 -19.02
CA ALA A 380 -5.93 -63.88 -18.53
C ALA A 380 -5.87 -62.39 -18.93
N MET A 381 -6.19 -62.08 -20.19
CA MET A 381 -6.26 -60.69 -20.67
C MET A 381 -7.31 -59.86 -19.92
N GLU A 382 -8.48 -60.43 -19.60
CA GLU A 382 -9.50 -59.73 -18.80
C GLU A 382 -9.07 -59.54 -17.34
N GLN A 383 -8.35 -60.50 -16.76
CA GLN A 383 -7.77 -60.36 -15.41
C GLN A 383 -6.70 -59.25 -15.38
N GLU A 384 -5.80 -59.20 -16.36
CA GLU A 384 -4.80 -58.13 -16.46
C GLU A 384 -5.44 -56.76 -16.66
N LYS A 385 -6.50 -56.65 -17.48
CA LYS A 385 -7.28 -55.42 -17.62
C LYS A 385 -7.92 -55.00 -16.29
N ALA A 386 -8.46 -55.94 -15.53
CA ALA A 386 -9.06 -55.67 -14.23
C ALA A 386 -8.02 -55.19 -13.21
N VAL A 387 -6.84 -55.82 -13.15
CA VAL A 387 -5.72 -55.40 -12.29
C VAL A 387 -5.27 -53.98 -12.65
N HIS A 388 -5.03 -53.72 -13.94
CA HIS A 388 -4.64 -52.39 -14.41
C HIS A 388 -5.72 -51.34 -14.11
N ALA A 389 -7.00 -51.67 -14.23
CA ALA A 389 -8.08 -50.76 -13.85
C ALA A 389 -8.10 -50.45 -12.34
N VAL A 390 -7.80 -51.44 -11.49
CA VAL A 390 -7.68 -51.24 -10.04
C VAL A 390 -6.46 -50.37 -9.70
N GLU A 391 -5.31 -50.61 -10.32
CA GLU A 391 -4.10 -49.79 -10.13
C GLU A 391 -4.33 -48.34 -10.57
N GLN A 392 -5.01 -48.13 -11.71
CA GLN A 392 -5.40 -46.80 -12.15
C GLN A 392 -6.37 -46.13 -11.16
N ALA A 393 -7.34 -46.86 -10.63
CA ALA A 393 -8.26 -46.33 -9.62
C ALA A 393 -7.54 -45.94 -8.32
N GLN A 394 -6.56 -46.75 -7.88
CA GLN A 394 -5.73 -46.46 -6.72
C GLN A 394 -4.82 -45.24 -6.93
N ALA A 395 -4.22 -45.09 -8.11
CA ALA A 395 -3.42 -43.93 -8.47
C ALA A 395 -4.27 -42.63 -8.44
N VAL A 396 -5.47 -42.67 -9.04
CA VAL A 396 -6.41 -41.53 -9.00
C VAL A 396 -6.86 -41.23 -7.57
N ALA A 397 -7.10 -42.25 -6.74
CA ALA A 397 -7.44 -42.05 -5.33
C ALA A 397 -6.31 -41.38 -4.54
N ALA A 398 -5.05 -41.76 -4.80
CA ALA A 398 -3.88 -41.13 -4.19
C ALA A 398 -3.71 -39.67 -4.64
N GLU A 399 -3.92 -39.36 -5.93
CA GLU A 399 -3.91 -37.99 -6.45
C GLU A 399 -5.04 -37.13 -5.85
N LEU A 400 -6.23 -37.70 -5.64
CA LEU A 400 -7.33 -36.99 -4.97
C LEU A 400 -7.02 -36.75 -3.49
N ALA A 401 -6.37 -37.70 -2.81
CA ALA A 401 -5.96 -37.53 -1.42
C ALA A 401 -4.91 -36.41 -1.28
N THR A 402 -3.92 -36.34 -2.17
CA THR A 402 -2.92 -35.27 -2.17
C THR A 402 -3.55 -33.92 -2.54
N ALA A 403 -4.45 -33.88 -3.54
CA ALA A 403 -5.19 -32.66 -3.88
C ALA A 403 -6.03 -32.15 -2.70
N ASN A 404 -6.69 -33.04 -1.96
CA ASN A 404 -7.44 -32.67 -0.76
C ASN A 404 -6.54 -32.09 0.35
N LEU A 405 -5.34 -32.67 0.56
CA LEU A 405 -4.36 -32.11 1.50
C LEU A 405 -3.90 -30.70 1.07
N CYS A 406 -3.62 -30.48 -0.21
CA CYS A 406 -3.26 -29.15 -0.73
C CYS A 406 -4.41 -28.14 -0.59
N LEU A 407 -5.65 -28.56 -0.81
CA LEU A 407 -6.82 -27.69 -0.61
C LEU A 407 -7.01 -27.34 0.87
N LEU A 408 -6.78 -28.29 1.78
CA LEU A 408 -6.81 -28.04 3.23
C LEU A 408 -5.71 -27.08 3.67
N GLU A 409 -4.48 -27.24 3.17
CA GLU A 409 -3.39 -26.29 3.44
C GLU A 409 -3.72 -24.89 2.89
N ARG A 410 -4.26 -24.81 1.68
CA ARG A 410 -4.65 -23.52 1.09
C ARG A 410 -5.85 -22.89 1.81
N LYS A 411 -6.71 -23.69 2.43
CA LYS A 411 -7.78 -23.18 3.32
C LYS A 411 -7.17 -22.65 4.62
N ARG A 412 -6.24 -23.38 5.23
CA ARG A 412 -5.51 -22.95 6.43
C ARG A 412 -4.72 -21.66 6.20
N GLN A 413 -4.06 -21.52 5.05
CA GLN A 413 -3.35 -20.29 4.66
C GLN A 413 -4.33 -19.11 4.55
N ARG A 414 -5.47 -19.29 3.89
CA ARG A 414 -6.52 -18.24 3.80
C ARG A 414 -7.06 -17.85 5.17
N GLU A 415 -7.30 -18.81 6.06
CA GLU A 415 -7.73 -18.53 7.44
C GLU A 415 -6.66 -17.75 8.23
N GLN A 416 -5.38 -18.04 8.01
CA GLN A 416 -4.28 -17.33 8.66
C GLN A 416 -4.10 -15.91 8.09
N GLU A 417 -4.18 -15.75 6.76
CA GLU A 417 -4.22 -14.43 6.11
C GLU A 417 -5.41 -13.61 6.63
N GLN A 418 -6.60 -14.21 6.73
CA GLN A 418 -7.79 -13.57 7.28
C GLN A 418 -7.54 -13.11 8.72
N LYS A 419 -7.03 -13.97 9.61
CA LYS A 419 -6.68 -13.58 10.99
C LYS A 419 -5.69 -12.43 11.04
N THR A 420 -4.62 -12.46 10.24
CA THR A 420 -3.65 -11.35 10.22
C THR A 420 -4.25 -10.04 9.71
N SER A 421 -5.19 -10.10 8.76
CA SER A 421 -5.92 -8.91 8.30
C SER A 421 -6.91 -8.38 9.34
N GLU A 422 -7.59 -9.26 10.08
CA GLU A 422 -8.47 -8.88 11.20
C GLU A 422 -7.67 -8.25 12.36
N GLU A 423 -6.48 -8.78 12.67
CA GLU A 423 -5.57 -8.21 13.66
C GLU A 423 -5.09 -6.82 13.25
N LYS A 424 -4.67 -6.64 11.99
CA LYS A 424 -4.30 -5.32 11.45
C LYS A 424 -5.47 -4.33 11.49
N LEU A 425 -6.68 -4.78 11.15
CA LEU A 425 -7.87 -3.94 11.25
C LEU A 425 -8.16 -3.50 12.69
N LYS A 426 -7.99 -4.40 13.66
CA LYS A 426 -8.09 -4.06 15.09
C LYS A 426 -7.02 -3.04 15.49
N GLU A 427 -5.77 -3.26 15.11
CA GLU A 427 -4.67 -2.32 15.39
C GLU A 427 -4.94 -0.93 14.80
N TYR A 428 -5.43 -0.84 13.55
CA TYR A 428 -5.83 0.44 12.96
C TYR A 428 -7.00 1.08 13.70
N THR A 429 -7.97 0.28 14.14
CA THR A 429 -9.13 0.77 14.90
C THR A 429 -8.69 1.33 16.25
N ASP A 430 -7.82 0.61 16.97
CA ASP A 430 -7.26 1.03 18.25
C ASP A 430 -6.41 2.29 18.09
N ARG A 431 -5.63 2.39 17.00
CA ARG A 431 -4.84 3.59 16.69
C ARG A 431 -5.73 4.80 16.37
N VAL A 432 -6.83 4.60 15.64
CA VAL A 432 -7.82 5.66 15.40
C VAL A 432 -8.50 6.08 16.70
N ALA A 433 -8.81 5.14 17.59
CA ALA A 433 -9.37 5.45 18.91
C ALA A 433 -8.37 6.24 19.78
N SER A 434 -7.09 5.87 19.80
CA SER A 434 -6.06 6.62 20.54
C SER A 434 -5.90 8.04 20.01
N LEU A 435 -5.81 8.20 18.68
CA LEU A 435 -5.72 9.52 18.04
C LEU A 435 -6.98 10.38 18.27
N SER A 436 -8.15 9.74 18.34
CA SER A 436 -9.39 10.45 18.68
C SER A 436 -9.39 10.92 20.13
N SER A 437 -8.91 10.10 21.06
CA SER A 437 -8.72 10.50 22.47
C SER A 437 -7.74 11.67 22.58
N ASP A 438 -6.58 11.59 21.93
CA ASP A 438 -5.57 12.65 21.93
C ASP A 438 -6.14 13.96 21.34
N ARG A 439 -6.94 13.87 20.28
CA ARG A 439 -7.65 15.03 19.71
C ARG A 439 -8.62 15.64 20.71
N ASP A 440 -9.41 14.81 21.38
CA ASP A 440 -10.40 15.27 22.36
C ASP A 440 -9.71 15.88 23.61
N ASP A 441 -8.53 15.36 24.00
CA ASP A 441 -7.67 15.93 25.04
C ASP A 441 -7.17 17.33 24.63
N LEU A 442 -6.64 17.47 23.41
CA LEU A 442 -6.17 18.74 22.86
C LEU A 442 -7.32 19.76 22.70
N GLU A 443 -8.52 19.34 22.31
CA GLU A 443 -9.69 20.22 22.27
C GLU A 443 -10.07 20.74 23.66
N ARG A 444 -9.99 19.88 24.69
CA ARG A 444 -10.23 20.29 26.08
C ARG A 444 -9.19 21.30 26.56
N GLU A 445 -7.93 21.12 26.21
CA GLU A 445 -6.86 22.10 26.51
C GLU A 445 -7.06 23.43 25.78
N LEU A 446 -7.41 23.39 24.49
CA LEU A 446 -7.72 24.60 23.72
C LEU A 446 -8.90 25.37 24.30
N ASP A 447 -9.96 24.68 24.72
CA ASP A 447 -11.11 25.31 25.35
C ASP A 447 -10.76 25.89 26.74
N ALA A 448 -9.88 25.23 27.50
CA ALA A 448 -9.38 25.78 28.76
C ALA A 448 -8.58 27.09 28.50
N LEU A 449 -7.70 27.09 27.50
CA LEU A 449 -6.94 28.28 27.10
C LEU A 449 -7.84 29.41 26.58
N ARG A 450 -8.88 29.09 25.81
CA ARG A 450 -9.89 30.07 25.37
C ARG A 450 -10.60 30.71 26.55
N ARG A 451 -11.06 29.91 27.52
CA ARG A 451 -11.70 30.43 28.74
C ARG A 451 -10.73 31.30 29.55
N GLN A 452 -9.47 30.91 29.68
CA GLN A 452 -8.46 31.73 30.35
C GLN A 452 -8.21 33.06 29.63
N HIS A 453 -8.16 33.03 28.29
CA HIS A 453 -8.00 34.24 27.48
C HIS A 453 -9.19 35.19 27.63
N GLU A 454 -10.42 34.66 27.61
CA GLU A 454 -11.64 35.44 27.85
C GLU A 454 -11.66 36.04 29.27
N GLN A 455 -11.25 35.28 30.28
CA GLN A 455 -11.15 35.79 31.66
C GLN A 455 -10.12 36.93 31.78
N LEU A 456 -8.95 36.79 31.17
CA LEU A 456 -7.93 37.84 31.13
C LEU A 456 -8.42 39.09 30.39
N ARG A 457 -9.14 38.90 29.29
CA ARG A 457 -9.75 39.99 28.52
C ARG A 457 -10.77 40.75 29.37
N LEU A 458 -11.71 40.06 29.99
CA LEU A 458 -12.73 40.68 30.87
C LEU A 458 -12.10 41.38 32.08
N ARG A 459 -11.00 40.84 32.61
CA ARG A 459 -10.25 41.48 33.70
C ARG A 459 -9.55 42.76 33.24
N ASN A 460 -8.95 42.74 32.05
CA ASN A 460 -8.36 43.94 31.45
C ASN A 460 -9.41 45.00 31.16
N GLU A 461 -10.57 44.62 30.60
CA GLU A 461 -11.69 45.53 30.36
C GLU A 461 -12.14 46.20 31.68
N ARG A 462 -12.36 45.43 32.76
CA ARG A 462 -12.65 45.99 34.09
C ARG A 462 -11.57 46.92 34.63
N CYS A 463 -10.29 46.52 34.56
CA CYS A 463 -9.19 47.38 35.00
C CYS A 463 -9.14 48.70 34.21
N THR A 464 -9.46 48.67 32.92
CA THR A 464 -9.50 49.89 32.09
C THR A 464 -10.67 50.79 32.46
N GLU A 465 -11.84 50.22 32.74
CA GLU A 465 -13.02 50.96 33.21
C GLU A 465 -12.74 51.61 34.59
N GLU A 466 -12.18 50.86 35.54
CA GLU A 466 -11.75 51.36 36.86
C GLU A 466 -10.68 52.47 36.73
N ALA A 467 -9.72 52.32 35.83
CA ALA A 467 -8.72 53.36 35.58
C ALA A 467 -9.33 54.63 34.96
N THR A 468 -10.32 54.50 34.08
CA THR A 468 -10.99 55.67 33.48
C THR A 468 -11.89 56.40 34.47
N THR A 469 -12.57 55.69 35.36
CA THR A 469 -13.42 56.28 36.40
C THR A 469 -12.58 57.02 37.45
N THR A 470 -11.52 56.38 37.97
CA THR A 470 -10.57 57.02 38.90
C THR A 470 -9.89 58.25 38.28
N LYS A 471 -9.52 58.19 37.00
CA LYS A 471 -8.97 59.35 36.27
C LYS A 471 -9.96 60.51 36.18
N LYS A 472 -11.25 60.25 35.95
CA LYS A 472 -12.29 61.29 35.89
C LYS A 472 -12.47 61.96 37.26
N VAL A 473 -12.58 61.18 38.34
CA VAL A 473 -12.70 61.70 39.71
C VAL A 473 -11.52 62.60 40.06
N LEU A 474 -10.28 62.15 39.79
CA LEU A 474 -9.08 62.96 40.05
C LEU A 474 -8.97 64.21 39.17
N GLN A 475 -9.57 64.21 37.97
CA GLN A 475 -9.65 65.39 37.11
C GLN A 475 -10.66 66.41 37.63
N GLU A 476 -11.80 65.95 38.13
CA GLU A 476 -12.82 66.79 38.76
C GLU A 476 -12.31 67.43 40.05
N GLU A 477 -11.64 66.66 40.91
CA GLU A 477 -11.00 67.18 42.13
C GLU A 477 -9.92 68.24 41.83
N LEU A 478 -9.06 67.99 40.83
CA LEU A 478 -8.05 68.97 40.41
C LEU A 478 -8.66 70.24 39.82
N ALA A 479 -9.77 70.12 39.07
CA ALA A 479 -10.48 71.28 38.55
C ALA A 479 -11.08 72.11 39.69
N SER A 480 -11.66 71.47 40.71
CA SER A 480 -12.18 72.14 41.91
C SER A 480 -11.10 72.91 42.65
N VAL A 481 -9.95 72.26 42.94
CA VAL A 481 -8.85 72.91 43.67
C VAL A 481 -8.26 74.08 42.88
N LYS A 482 -8.14 73.95 41.55
CA LYS A 482 -7.66 75.06 40.70
C LYS A 482 -8.61 76.25 40.69
N GLU A 483 -9.92 76.00 40.66
CA GLU A 483 -10.93 77.06 40.69
C GLU A 483 -10.96 77.75 42.07
N GLU A 484 -10.84 76.97 43.16
CA GLU A 484 -10.69 77.52 44.51
C GLU A 484 -9.44 78.41 44.65
N LEU A 485 -8.30 77.96 44.11
CA LEU A 485 -7.06 78.74 44.13
C LEU A 485 -7.21 80.04 43.33
N LYS A 486 -7.84 79.98 42.15
CA LYS A 486 -8.13 81.14 41.31
C LYS A 486 -9.01 82.16 42.05
N ASN A 487 -10.11 81.69 42.64
CA ASN A 487 -11.02 82.53 43.43
C ASN A 487 -10.30 83.20 44.60
N LEU A 488 -9.43 82.48 45.31
CA LEU A 488 -8.65 83.04 46.42
C LEU A 488 -7.59 84.05 45.94
N THR A 489 -6.96 83.82 44.79
CA THR A 489 -6.04 84.80 44.19
C THR A 489 -6.76 86.07 43.76
N GLU A 490 -7.96 85.98 43.18
CA GLU A 490 -8.77 87.15 42.82
C GLU A 490 -9.19 87.93 44.07
N ILE A 491 -9.59 87.25 45.15
CA ILE A 491 -9.87 87.88 46.45
C ILE A 491 -8.63 88.60 46.99
N ARG A 492 -7.45 87.96 46.93
CA ARG A 492 -6.17 88.57 47.36
C ARG A 492 -5.88 89.85 46.59
N GLU A 493 -6.00 89.82 45.26
CA GLU A 493 -5.75 90.98 44.40
C GLU A 493 -6.76 92.11 44.63
N ASN A 494 -8.03 91.77 44.87
CA ASN A 494 -9.06 92.74 45.25
C ASN A 494 -8.74 93.40 46.60
N LEU A 495 -8.30 92.61 47.60
CA LEU A 495 -7.87 93.12 48.90
C LEU A 495 -6.58 93.95 48.82
N ASP A 496 -5.60 93.52 48.02
CA ASP A 496 -4.36 94.29 47.75
C ASP A 496 -4.70 95.63 47.07
N ARG A 497 -5.64 95.64 46.10
CA ARG A 497 -6.15 96.88 45.46
C ARG A 497 -6.89 97.77 46.46
N ALA A 498 -7.78 97.21 47.29
CA ALA A 498 -8.51 97.97 48.31
C ALA A 498 -7.56 98.58 49.36
N LEU A 499 -6.53 97.84 49.78
CA LEU A 499 -5.46 98.34 50.66
C LEU A 499 -4.65 99.46 50.01
N ALA A 500 -4.27 99.32 48.73
CA ALA A 500 -3.56 100.36 48.00
C ALA A 500 -4.40 101.65 47.89
N HIS A 501 -5.70 101.53 47.60
CA HIS A 501 -6.63 102.66 47.58
C HIS A 501 -6.81 103.31 48.96
N ALA A 502 -6.90 102.52 50.03
CA ALA A 502 -7.02 103.03 51.39
C ALA A 502 -5.73 103.74 51.86
N LEU A 503 -4.55 103.32 51.38
CA LEU A 503 -3.26 103.96 51.68
C LEU A 503 -3.00 105.22 50.84
N ALA A 504 -3.57 105.32 49.63
CA ALA A 504 -3.41 106.47 48.74
C ALA A 504 -4.35 107.65 49.05
N SER A 505 -5.33 107.48 49.96
CA SER A 505 -6.30 108.52 50.33
C SER A 505 -5.67 109.59 51.25
N PRO A 506 -5.61 110.88 50.87
CA PRO A 506 -4.93 111.89 51.66
C PRO A 506 -5.82 112.52 52.74
N ARG A 507 -5.32 112.48 53.98
CA ARG A 507 -5.71 113.27 55.17
C ARG A 507 -7.09 113.03 55.81
N GLY A 508 -7.05 112.31 56.93
CA GLY A 508 -7.98 112.46 58.06
C GLY A 508 -7.56 111.54 59.21
N LYS A 509 -7.03 112.09 60.31
CA LYS A 509 -6.70 111.32 61.53
C LYS A 509 -7.99 110.83 62.19
N SER A 510 -8.55 109.72 61.71
CA SER A 510 -9.68 109.04 62.34
C SER A 510 -9.24 107.64 62.76
N VAL A 511 -9.39 107.34 64.04
CA VAL A 511 -9.11 106.01 64.63
C VAL A 511 -9.86 104.90 63.88
N ARG A 512 -11.03 105.21 63.30
CA ARG A 512 -11.81 104.27 62.47
C ARG A 512 -11.12 103.84 61.16
N HIS A 513 -10.32 104.72 60.54
CA HIS A 513 -9.54 104.34 59.35
C HIS A 513 -8.35 103.44 59.69
N GLN A 514 -7.81 103.61 60.89
CA GLN A 514 -6.69 102.79 61.35
C GLN A 514 -7.14 101.37 61.73
N THR A 515 -8.34 101.23 62.33
CA THR A 515 -8.95 99.92 62.59
C THR A 515 -9.37 99.21 61.29
N SER A 516 -9.99 99.91 60.33
CA SER A 516 -10.33 99.29 59.04
C SER A 516 -9.09 98.88 58.22
N LEU A 517 -7.99 99.64 58.31
CA LEU A 517 -6.71 99.25 57.69
C LEU A 517 -6.07 98.05 58.39
N SER A 518 -6.18 97.92 59.71
CA SER A 518 -5.69 96.72 60.41
C SER A 518 -6.54 95.48 60.10
N GLU A 519 -7.86 95.63 59.99
CA GLU A 519 -8.78 94.55 59.61
C GLU A 519 -8.48 94.05 58.19
N LEU A 520 -8.37 94.95 57.21
CA LEU A 520 -8.01 94.58 55.83
C LEU A 520 -6.61 93.93 55.73
N ARG A 521 -5.65 94.37 56.54
CA ARG A 521 -4.32 93.73 56.62
C ARG A 521 -4.38 92.33 57.23
N ALA A 522 -5.20 92.13 58.26
CA ALA A 522 -5.39 90.83 58.90
C ALA A 522 -6.09 89.85 57.95
N GLU A 523 -7.12 90.30 57.23
CA GLU A 523 -7.82 89.49 56.23
C GLU A 523 -6.92 89.16 55.03
N LEU A 524 -6.11 90.11 54.56
CA LEU A 524 -5.10 89.86 53.53
C LEU A 524 -4.05 88.83 53.97
N GLN A 525 -3.57 88.94 55.21
CA GLN A 525 -2.62 87.96 55.76
C GLN A 525 -3.25 86.57 55.88
N LYS A 526 -4.51 86.50 56.29
CA LYS A 526 -5.26 85.23 56.35
C LYS A 526 -5.46 84.62 54.96
N ALA A 527 -5.76 85.44 53.95
CA ALA A 527 -5.87 84.98 52.56
C ALA A 527 -4.52 84.51 52.00
N LYS A 528 -3.42 85.22 52.30
CA LYS A 528 -2.05 84.83 51.90
C LYS A 528 -1.64 83.50 52.54
N GLN A 529 -1.88 83.32 53.84
CA GLN A 529 -1.62 82.05 54.53
C GLN A 529 -2.44 80.90 53.97
N LYS A 530 -3.72 81.14 53.60
CA LYS A 530 -4.56 80.10 53.01
C LYS A 530 -4.10 79.70 51.60
N ILE A 531 -3.62 80.66 50.80
CA ILE A 531 -3.02 80.39 49.48
C ILE A 531 -1.75 79.55 49.64
N THR A 532 -0.84 79.90 50.55
CA THR A 532 0.39 79.13 50.75
C THR A 532 0.10 77.70 51.21
N THR A 533 -0.88 77.48 52.09
CA THR A 533 -1.26 76.11 52.51
C THR A 533 -1.84 75.28 51.37
N LEU A 534 -2.58 75.88 50.43
CA LEU A 534 -3.13 75.17 49.27
C LEU A 534 -2.05 74.90 48.21
N GLU A 535 -1.09 75.81 48.02
CA GLU A 535 0.09 75.60 47.18
C GLU A 535 0.98 74.47 47.73
N GLU A 536 1.18 74.42 49.04
CA GLU A 536 1.87 73.32 49.72
C GLU A 536 1.14 71.98 49.53
N GLN A 537 -0.20 71.93 49.69
CA GLN A 537 -0.98 70.72 49.42
C GLN A 537 -0.90 70.27 47.96
N LEU A 538 -0.91 71.20 47.00
CA LEU A 538 -0.73 70.89 45.57
C LEU A 538 0.67 70.32 45.28
N SER A 539 1.70 70.84 45.93
CA SER A 539 3.07 70.30 45.81
C SER A 539 3.24 68.94 46.49
N HIS A 540 2.50 68.66 47.57
CA HIS A 540 2.53 67.36 48.21
C HIS A 540 1.81 66.30 47.37
N HIS A 541 0.68 66.64 46.74
CA HIS A 541 -0.03 65.75 45.81
C HIS A 541 0.76 65.47 44.52
N SER A 542 1.58 66.41 44.05
CA SER A 542 2.48 66.14 42.91
C SER A 542 3.60 65.17 43.29
N SER A 543 4.15 65.27 44.51
CA SER A 543 5.15 64.33 45.04
C SER A 543 4.60 62.91 45.26
N ILE A 544 3.36 62.78 45.74
CA ILE A 544 2.71 61.46 45.87
C ILE A 544 2.50 60.82 44.49
N ARG A 545 2.05 61.60 43.50
CA ARG A 545 1.91 61.10 42.11
C ARG A 545 3.23 60.66 41.49
N THR A 546 4.34 61.35 41.75
CA THR A 546 5.64 60.91 41.24
C THR A 546 6.04 59.56 41.84
N SER A 547 5.79 59.35 43.15
CA SER A 547 6.07 58.06 43.81
C SER A 547 5.18 56.90 43.31
N GLU A 548 3.90 57.15 43.00
CA GLU A 548 3.00 56.15 42.42
C GLU A 548 3.38 55.78 40.98
N ILE A 549 3.84 56.76 40.20
CA ILE A 549 4.34 56.55 38.83
C ILE A 549 5.62 55.71 38.87
N GLU A 550 6.54 55.98 39.79
CA GLU A 550 7.75 55.18 40.00
C GLU A 550 7.41 53.73 40.43
N SER A 551 6.43 53.54 41.32
CA SER A 551 5.96 52.21 41.71
C SER A 551 5.33 51.44 40.54
N LYS A 552 4.56 52.10 39.67
CA LYS A 552 3.97 51.48 38.47
C LYS A 552 5.04 51.14 37.42
N LEU A 553 6.05 51.98 37.25
CA LEU A 553 7.22 51.71 36.42
C LEU A 553 8.01 50.49 36.92
N ALA A 554 8.18 50.35 38.24
CA ALA A 554 8.81 49.17 38.84
C ALA A 554 8.01 47.89 38.56
N GLN A 555 6.68 47.93 38.65
CA GLN A 555 5.80 46.81 38.31
C GLN A 555 5.86 46.44 36.82
N LEU A 556 5.87 47.42 35.92
CA LEU A 556 6.02 47.20 34.48
C LEU A 556 7.37 46.54 34.15
N SER A 557 8.46 46.99 34.79
CA SER A 557 9.78 46.38 34.63
C SER A 557 9.81 44.92 35.10
N ALA A 558 9.04 44.56 36.13
CA ALA A 558 8.92 43.18 36.60
C ALA A 558 8.10 42.31 35.64
N THR A 559 7.04 42.86 35.03
CA THR A 559 6.27 42.15 34.00
C THR A 559 7.05 41.96 32.69
N GLU A 560 7.86 42.94 32.28
CA GLU A 560 8.74 42.79 31.10
C GLU A 560 9.78 41.69 31.30
N ARG A 561 10.33 41.53 32.51
CA ARG A 561 11.24 40.40 32.82
C ARG A 561 10.54 39.05 32.68
N ARG A 562 9.30 38.92 33.16
CA ARG A 562 8.51 37.69 33.00
C ARG A 562 8.19 37.39 31.53
N VAL A 563 7.80 38.41 30.76
CA VAL A 563 7.57 38.26 29.30
C VAL A 563 8.86 37.90 28.57
N ALA A 564 10.01 38.45 28.97
CA ALA A 564 11.32 38.09 28.41
C ALA A 564 11.72 36.64 28.75
N GLU A 565 11.37 36.15 29.94
CA GLU A 565 11.57 34.75 30.35
C GLU A 565 10.64 33.79 29.58
N GLU A 566 9.38 34.14 29.40
CA GLU A 566 8.43 33.40 28.55
C GLU A 566 8.88 33.37 27.08
N GLN A 567 9.39 34.49 26.55
CA GLN A 567 9.98 34.54 25.20
C GLN A 567 11.24 33.68 25.06
N ARG A 568 12.05 33.54 26.12
CA ARG A 568 13.18 32.59 26.14
C ARG A 568 12.69 31.14 26.18
N GLY A 569 11.62 30.84 26.90
CA GLY A 569 10.95 29.53 26.88
C GLY A 569 10.42 29.17 25.49
N LEU A 570 9.70 30.11 24.85
CA LEU A 570 9.19 29.95 23.49
C LEU A 570 10.31 29.84 22.44
N LYS A 571 11.43 30.56 22.61
CA LYS A 571 12.62 30.38 21.75
C LYS A 571 13.19 28.97 21.87
N LYS A 572 13.29 28.42 23.09
CA LYS A 572 13.75 27.04 23.30
C LYS A 572 12.80 26.00 22.70
N GLN A 573 11.48 26.20 22.81
CA GLN A 573 10.51 25.33 22.14
C GLN A 573 10.61 25.45 20.61
N ARG A 574 10.81 26.66 20.07
CA ARG A 574 11.03 26.85 18.63
C ARG A 574 12.30 26.16 18.14
N THR A 575 13.41 26.23 18.90
CA THR A 575 14.65 25.52 18.51
C THR A 575 14.47 24.00 18.52
N ASN A 576 13.73 23.46 19.47
CA ASN A 576 13.42 22.03 19.54
C ASN A 576 12.48 21.60 18.40
N ALA A 577 11.44 22.39 18.12
CA ALA A 577 10.55 22.14 16.98
C ALA A 577 11.28 22.26 15.63
N THR A 578 12.27 23.15 15.50
CA THR A 578 13.10 23.21 14.30
C THR A 578 14.05 22.02 14.17
N SER A 579 14.60 21.50 15.27
CA SER A 579 15.42 20.28 15.22
C SER A 579 14.59 19.06 14.88
N GLU A 580 13.38 18.93 15.42
CA GLU A 580 12.45 17.84 15.07
C GLU A 580 12.02 17.93 13.60
N ARG A 581 11.74 19.13 13.08
CA ARG A 581 11.46 19.35 11.66
C ARG A 581 12.64 18.97 10.76
N LEU A 582 13.87 19.37 11.13
CA LEU A 582 15.08 18.98 10.40
C LEU A 582 15.28 17.46 10.40
N GLN A 583 14.94 16.79 11.50
CA GLN A 583 15.04 15.34 11.62
C GLN A 583 14.00 14.63 10.74
N ILE A 584 12.77 15.13 10.71
CA ILE A 584 11.71 14.64 9.82
C ILE A 584 12.06 14.93 8.34
N GLU A 585 12.63 16.09 8.02
CA GLU A 585 13.11 16.41 6.66
C GLU A 585 14.24 15.47 6.23
N GLN A 586 15.16 15.11 7.13
CA GLN A 586 16.20 14.11 6.86
C GLN A 586 15.60 12.73 6.60
N GLU A 587 14.65 12.28 7.42
CA GLU A 587 13.94 11.01 7.23
C GLU A 587 13.14 10.99 5.93
N LEU A 588 12.49 12.10 5.56
CA LEU A 588 11.78 12.23 4.28
C LEU A 588 12.75 12.16 3.09
N VAL A 589 13.90 12.83 3.16
CA VAL A 589 14.94 12.76 2.10
C VAL A 589 15.54 11.35 1.99
N GLU A 590 15.66 10.61 3.09
CA GLU A 590 16.09 9.22 3.08
C GLU A 590 15.03 8.29 2.47
N LEU A 591 13.76 8.49 2.82
CA LEU A 591 12.64 7.74 2.24
C LEU A 591 12.45 8.05 0.76
N ASP A 592 12.63 9.30 0.33
CA ASP A 592 12.59 9.69 -1.09
C ASP A 592 13.76 9.07 -1.86
N ARG A 593 14.98 9.06 -1.28
CA ARG A 593 16.11 8.31 -1.87
C ARG A 593 15.82 6.81 -2.00
N GLN A 594 15.18 6.20 -1.01
CA GLN A 594 14.79 4.79 -1.07
C GLN A 594 13.72 4.55 -2.14
N ARG A 595 12.74 5.45 -2.28
CA ARG A 595 11.72 5.39 -3.33
C ARG A 595 12.34 5.53 -4.73
N GLU A 596 13.22 6.49 -4.94
CA GLU A 596 13.95 6.66 -6.21
C GLU A 596 14.81 5.44 -6.56
N ALA A 597 15.45 4.82 -5.56
CA ALA A 597 16.21 3.59 -5.74
C ALA A 597 15.31 2.39 -6.13
N VAL A 598 14.10 2.30 -5.57
CA VAL A 598 13.13 1.26 -5.96
C VAL A 598 12.54 1.55 -7.34
N GLU A 599 12.21 2.79 -7.65
CA GLU A 599 11.67 3.18 -8.96
C GLU A 599 12.67 2.98 -10.10
N SER A 600 13.95 3.29 -9.87
CA SER A 600 15.01 3.03 -10.86
C SER A 600 15.19 1.53 -11.11
N LYS A 601 15.13 0.69 -10.06
CA LYS A 601 15.15 -0.78 -10.21
C LYS A 601 13.92 -1.31 -10.96
N GLN A 602 12.73 -0.76 -10.68
CA GLN A 602 11.50 -1.15 -11.39
C GLN A 602 11.54 -0.77 -12.87
N LYS A 603 12.16 0.37 -13.21
CA LYS A 603 12.40 0.75 -14.61
C LYS A 603 13.33 -0.23 -15.31
N ILE A 604 14.42 -0.64 -14.64
CA ILE A 604 15.36 -1.65 -15.17
C ILE A 604 14.65 -3.01 -15.38
N ASP A 605 13.82 -3.45 -14.44
CA ASP A 605 13.01 -4.68 -14.60
C ASP A 605 12.05 -4.57 -15.77
N HIS A 606 11.37 -3.42 -15.91
CA HIS A 606 10.42 -3.20 -16.99
C HIS A 606 11.10 -3.22 -18.36
N GLU A 607 12.26 -2.58 -18.48
CA GLU A 607 13.08 -2.60 -19.69
C GLU A 607 13.58 -4.02 -20.03
N LEU A 608 14.03 -4.79 -19.02
CA LEU A 608 14.43 -6.19 -19.19
C LEU A 608 13.27 -7.08 -19.66
N LEU A 609 12.08 -6.91 -19.06
CA LEU A 609 10.89 -7.65 -19.47
C LEU A 609 10.45 -7.30 -20.89
N GLN A 610 10.51 -6.03 -21.29
CA GLN A 610 10.25 -5.62 -22.67
C GLN A 610 11.26 -6.25 -23.66
N HIS A 611 12.54 -6.32 -23.29
CA HIS A 611 13.55 -6.99 -24.12
C HIS A 611 13.34 -8.51 -24.20
N ILE A 612 12.88 -9.16 -23.14
CA ILE A 612 12.55 -10.60 -23.17
C ILE A 612 11.34 -10.85 -24.05
N ILE A 613 10.29 -10.03 -23.97
CA ILE A 613 9.11 -10.15 -24.83
C ILE A 613 9.50 -10.00 -26.30
N THR A 614 10.35 -9.03 -26.64
CA THR A 614 10.82 -8.84 -28.02
C THR A 614 11.71 -10.00 -28.50
N LEU A 615 12.60 -10.54 -27.66
CA LEU A 615 13.39 -11.72 -28.00
C LEU A 615 12.55 -12.99 -28.14
N LEU A 616 11.51 -13.17 -27.32
CA LEU A 616 10.55 -14.28 -27.47
C LEU A 616 9.76 -14.17 -28.77
N ALA A 617 9.37 -12.95 -29.18
CA ALA A 617 8.74 -12.71 -30.47
C ALA A 617 9.69 -13.02 -31.65
N GLN A 618 10.96 -12.61 -31.55
CA GLN A 618 12.00 -12.97 -32.53
C GLN A 618 12.23 -14.48 -32.59
N ARG A 619 12.27 -15.16 -31.45
CA ARG A 619 12.38 -16.63 -31.35
C ARG A 619 11.24 -17.32 -32.08
N LEU A 620 10.00 -16.88 -31.84
CA LEU A 620 8.81 -17.40 -32.53
C LEU A 620 8.91 -17.19 -34.04
N GLN A 621 9.37 -16.02 -34.49
CA GLN A 621 9.52 -15.69 -35.90
C GLN A 621 10.60 -16.55 -36.58
N VAL A 622 11.74 -16.80 -35.92
CA VAL A 622 12.78 -17.72 -36.40
C VAL A 622 12.28 -19.17 -36.43
N MET A 623 11.53 -19.61 -35.41
CA MET A 623 10.90 -20.94 -35.43
C MET A 623 9.91 -21.08 -36.59
N MET A 624 9.08 -20.07 -36.87
CA MET A 624 8.17 -20.08 -38.01
C MET A 624 8.93 -20.18 -39.34
N ALA A 625 9.99 -19.39 -39.53
CA ALA A 625 10.85 -19.46 -40.73
C ALA A 625 11.55 -20.83 -40.88
N LEU A 626 11.94 -21.47 -39.78
CA LEU A 626 12.46 -22.83 -39.77
C LEU A 626 11.39 -23.86 -40.20
N PHE A 627 10.13 -23.68 -39.83
CA PHE A 627 9.03 -24.54 -40.29
C PHE A 627 8.70 -24.33 -41.77
N ASP A 628 8.75 -23.09 -42.27
CA ASP A 628 8.50 -22.77 -43.68
C ASP A 628 9.58 -23.33 -44.62
N THR A 629 10.83 -23.40 -44.16
CA THR A 629 11.93 -24.02 -44.94
C THR A 629 11.85 -25.55 -45.00
N VAL A 630 11.13 -26.20 -44.08
CA VAL A 630 10.91 -27.65 -44.04
C VAL A 630 9.71 -28.08 -44.91
N LEU A 631 8.78 -27.17 -45.22
CA LEU A 631 7.55 -27.44 -45.98
C LEU A 631 7.71 -27.44 -47.51
N ILE A 632 8.93 -27.29 -48.04
CA ILE A 632 9.19 -27.44 -49.48
C ILE A 632 9.84 -28.82 -49.75
N PRO A 633 9.02 -29.87 -49.93
CA PRO A 633 9.29 -30.77 -51.04
C PRO A 633 8.03 -31.13 -51.83
N ALA A 634 8.09 -30.83 -53.13
CA ALA A 634 7.56 -31.63 -54.23
C ALA A 634 6.18 -32.29 -54.03
N SER A 635 5.09 -31.58 -54.31
CA SER A 635 3.83 -32.20 -54.72
C SER A 635 2.87 -31.19 -55.35
N SER A 636 2.15 -31.67 -56.37
CA SER A 636 0.95 -31.09 -57.00
C SER A 636 1.09 -29.84 -57.87
N GLN A 637 1.57 -30.03 -59.10
CA GLN A 637 0.84 -29.54 -60.28
C GLN A 637 0.81 -30.62 -61.35
N ALA A 638 -0.23 -31.45 -61.31
CA ALA A 638 -0.75 -32.13 -62.47
C ALA A 638 -1.93 -31.29 -62.99
N PRO A 639 -1.90 -30.78 -64.23
CA PRO A 639 -3.12 -30.38 -64.92
C PRO A 639 -3.49 -31.46 -65.93
N ARG A 640 -4.62 -32.14 -65.68
CA ARG A 640 -5.39 -32.82 -66.72
C ARG A 640 -6.48 -31.87 -67.20
N SER A 641 -6.37 -31.41 -68.44
CA SER A 641 -7.50 -31.35 -69.41
C SER A 641 -7.02 -30.83 -70.78
N SER A 642 -7.05 -31.72 -71.78
CA SER A 642 -7.49 -31.56 -73.19
C SER A 642 -7.25 -30.22 -73.90
N THR A 643 -6.61 -30.12 -75.07
CA THR A 643 -6.93 -30.74 -76.38
C THR A 643 -5.80 -30.49 -77.40
N SER A 644 -5.61 -31.41 -78.38
CA SER A 644 -5.00 -31.29 -79.74
C SER A 644 -3.69 -30.48 -79.89
N GLU A 645 -2.59 -30.97 -80.45
CA GLU A 645 -2.43 -31.58 -81.77
C GLU A 645 -0.96 -32.03 -81.94
N THR A 646 -0.75 -32.91 -82.90
CA THR A 646 0.50 -33.56 -83.36
C THR A 646 1.76 -32.68 -83.50
N ALA A 647 2.90 -33.19 -83.01
CA ALA A 647 4.10 -33.57 -83.79
C ALA A 647 5.46 -33.29 -83.10
N ALA A 648 6.38 -34.27 -83.27
CA ALA A 648 7.85 -34.21 -83.17
C ALA A 648 8.55 -34.28 -81.78
N VAL A 649 9.26 -35.41 -81.60
CA VAL A 649 10.42 -35.66 -80.71
C VAL A 649 11.71 -35.29 -81.50
N PRO A 650 12.94 -35.12 -80.95
CA PRO A 650 13.46 -35.02 -79.56
C PRO A 650 14.33 -33.76 -79.28
N ASN A 651 14.61 -33.45 -78.00
CA ASN A 651 15.98 -33.27 -77.47
C ASN A 651 15.97 -32.86 -76.00
N LEU A 652 16.43 -33.75 -75.13
CA LEU A 652 16.92 -33.40 -73.80
C LEU A 652 18.22 -32.59 -73.93
N PRO A 653 18.42 -31.59 -73.06
CA PRO A 653 19.69 -31.45 -72.39
C PRO A 653 19.52 -31.72 -70.89
N VAL A 654 20.23 -32.75 -70.46
CA VAL A 654 20.53 -33.13 -69.09
C VAL A 654 21.21 -31.94 -68.40
N ASN A 655 20.48 -31.18 -67.56
CA ASN A 655 21.08 -30.23 -66.60
C ASN A 655 20.15 -29.85 -65.43
N THR A 656 19.17 -30.69 -65.09
CA THR A 656 18.27 -30.44 -63.96
C THR A 656 18.87 -30.87 -62.61
N ALA A 657 19.74 -31.89 -62.58
CA ALA A 657 20.32 -32.40 -61.33
C ALA A 657 21.29 -31.41 -60.62
N SER A 658 22.05 -30.61 -61.37
CA SER A 658 23.01 -29.64 -60.78
C SER A 658 22.31 -28.44 -60.11
N ASN A 659 21.20 -27.98 -60.71
CA ASN A 659 20.38 -26.91 -60.16
C ASN A 659 19.61 -27.36 -58.92
N ASP A 660 19.19 -28.61 -58.85
CA ASP A 660 18.49 -29.14 -57.67
C ASP A 660 19.44 -29.36 -56.48
N VAL A 661 20.68 -29.81 -56.73
CA VAL A 661 21.72 -29.93 -55.68
C VAL A 661 22.14 -28.56 -55.14
N SER A 662 22.25 -27.54 -56.02
CA SER A 662 22.59 -26.17 -55.61
C SER A 662 21.47 -25.52 -54.80
N LYS A 663 20.20 -25.69 -55.22
CA LYS A 663 19.02 -25.26 -54.43
C LYS A 663 18.92 -25.96 -53.09
N TRP A 664 19.20 -27.27 -53.02
CA TRP A 664 19.24 -28.00 -51.75
C TRP A 664 20.34 -27.50 -50.84
N ARG A 665 21.53 -27.19 -51.37
CA ARG A 665 22.62 -26.59 -50.61
C ARG A 665 22.24 -25.20 -50.07
N GLU A 666 21.56 -24.38 -50.88
CA GLU A 666 21.07 -23.07 -50.44
C GLU A 666 19.98 -23.18 -49.36
N VAL A 667 19.05 -24.13 -49.48
CA VAL A 667 18.03 -24.39 -48.44
C VAL A 667 18.69 -24.90 -47.16
N GLN A 668 19.69 -25.78 -47.26
CA GLN A 668 20.44 -26.28 -46.12
C GLN A 668 21.24 -25.16 -45.43
N GLN A 669 21.91 -24.29 -46.18
CA GLN A 669 22.62 -23.13 -45.63
C GLN A 669 21.66 -22.14 -44.94
N LYS A 670 20.50 -21.87 -45.54
CA LYS A 670 19.46 -21.02 -44.93
C LYS A 670 18.92 -21.62 -43.64
N TRP A 671 18.72 -22.94 -43.61
CA TRP A 671 18.27 -23.65 -42.41
C TRP A 671 19.34 -23.68 -41.31
N GLU A 672 20.61 -23.88 -41.67
CA GLU A 672 21.75 -23.80 -40.73
C GLU A 672 21.90 -22.38 -40.16
N ALA A 673 21.74 -21.35 -40.98
CA ALA A 673 21.76 -19.95 -40.53
C ALA A 673 20.61 -19.64 -39.56
N LEU A 674 19.38 -20.04 -39.89
CA LEU A 674 18.20 -19.85 -39.01
C LEU A 674 18.33 -20.63 -37.70
N ARG A 675 18.98 -21.80 -37.72
CA ARG A 675 19.28 -22.58 -36.51
C ARG A 675 20.30 -21.86 -35.61
N GLN A 676 21.37 -21.31 -36.18
CA GLN A 676 22.35 -20.51 -35.43
C GLN A 676 21.72 -19.24 -34.85
N ASP A 677 20.80 -18.60 -35.57
CA ASP A 677 20.09 -17.43 -35.07
C ASP A 677 19.11 -17.80 -33.93
N LEU A 678 18.47 -18.97 -33.99
CA LEU A 678 17.67 -19.50 -32.88
C LEU A 678 18.54 -19.73 -31.63
N GLU A 679 19.71 -20.36 -31.79
CA GLU A 679 20.66 -20.60 -30.69
C GLU A 679 21.16 -19.29 -30.05
N ARG A 680 21.42 -18.26 -30.87
CA ARG A 680 21.79 -16.92 -30.38
C ARG A 680 20.67 -16.25 -29.59
N VAL A 681 19.42 -16.36 -30.06
CA VAL A 681 18.25 -15.81 -29.35
C VAL A 681 18.02 -16.56 -28.04
N ASP A 682 18.15 -17.89 -28.03
CA ASP A 682 18.01 -18.72 -26.83
C ASP A 682 19.09 -18.42 -25.79
N TRP A 683 20.34 -18.20 -26.23
CA TRP A 683 21.41 -17.79 -25.34
C TRP A 683 21.15 -16.41 -24.70
N LYS A 684 20.70 -15.42 -25.49
CA LYS A 684 20.34 -14.09 -24.99
C LYS A 684 19.17 -14.13 -24.00
N LEU A 685 18.16 -14.96 -24.27
CA LEU A 685 17.04 -15.18 -23.36
C LEU A 685 17.49 -15.81 -22.04
N SER A 686 18.42 -16.78 -22.09
CA SER A 686 19.01 -17.37 -20.89
C SER A 686 19.80 -16.34 -20.06
N ASP A 687 20.59 -15.47 -20.70
CA ASP A 687 21.33 -14.41 -20.01
C ASP A 687 20.39 -13.38 -19.35
N MET A 688 19.35 -12.94 -20.06
CA MET A 688 18.37 -11.99 -19.52
C MET A 688 17.52 -12.58 -18.38
N ARG A 689 17.23 -13.89 -18.45
CA ARG A 689 16.59 -14.61 -17.35
C ARG A 689 17.47 -14.61 -16.09
N SER A 690 18.76 -14.89 -16.22
CA SER A 690 19.70 -14.84 -15.09
C SER A 690 19.79 -13.44 -14.48
N ARG A 691 19.73 -12.38 -15.29
CA ARG A 691 19.71 -10.99 -14.82
C ARG A 691 18.41 -10.63 -14.07
N LEU A 692 17.26 -11.12 -14.53
CA LEU A 692 15.99 -10.96 -13.80
C LEU A 692 15.98 -11.73 -12.48
N GLU A 693 16.52 -12.94 -12.46
CA GLU A 693 16.67 -13.73 -11.24
C GLU A 693 17.59 -13.02 -10.23
N ALA A 694 18.68 -12.40 -10.69
CA ALA A 694 19.57 -11.60 -9.85
C ALA A 694 18.87 -10.35 -9.27
N LEU A 695 18.14 -9.58 -10.09
CA LEU A 695 17.38 -8.41 -9.62
C LEU A 695 16.31 -8.83 -8.61
N HIS A 696 15.60 -9.93 -8.86
CA HIS A 696 14.57 -10.45 -7.94
C HIS A 696 15.15 -10.84 -6.57
N LEU A 697 16.34 -11.44 -6.55
CA LEU A 697 17.05 -11.76 -5.30
C LEU A 697 17.49 -10.49 -4.55
N GLU A 698 17.90 -9.43 -5.26
CA GLU A 698 18.19 -8.13 -4.65
C GLU A 698 16.96 -7.45 -4.05
N TYR A 699 15.76 -7.57 -4.67
CA TYR A 699 14.50 -7.07 -4.08
C TYR A 699 14.12 -7.77 -2.79
N LEU A 700 14.43 -9.05 -2.66
CA LEU A 700 14.15 -9.85 -1.47
C LEU A 700 15.14 -9.59 -0.32
N GLY A 701 16.08 -8.66 -0.49
CA GLY A 701 17.03 -8.26 0.56
C GLY A 701 18.19 -9.24 0.76
N TYR A 702 18.41 -10.18 -0.16
CA TYR A 702 19.62 -11.01 -0.14
C TYR A 702 20.79 -10.18 -0.65
N ALA A 703 21.67 -9.75 0.26
CA ALA A 703 22.92 -9.09 -0.09
C ALA A 703 23.81 -10.07 -0.89
N LEU A 704 23.83 -9.92 -2.21
CA LEU A 704 24.81 -10.56 -3.07
C LEU A 704 26.16 -9.87 -2.84
N ALA A 705 26.97 -10.43 -1.93
CA ALA A 705 28.40 -10.15 -1.93
C ALA A 705 28.97 -10.56 -3.29
N PRO A 706 29.88 -9.76 -3.89
CA PRO A 706 30.44 -10.07 -5.20
C PRO A 706 31.32 -11.30 -5.08
N VAL A 707 30.86 -12.41 -5.65
CA VAL A 707 31.65 -13.65 -5.77
C VAL A 707 32.67 -13.42 -6.89
N ALA A 708 33.75 -12.73 -6.56
CA ALA A 708 35.02 -12.92 -7.23
C ALA A 708 35.60 -14.25 -6.75
N GLY A 709 36.01 -15.08 -7.72
CA GLY A 709 36.35 -16.50 -7.59
C GLY A 709 36.98 -16.96 -6.29
N GLU A 710 36.46 -18.07 -5.77
CA GLU A 710 37.28 -19.21 -5.38
C GLU A 710 36.41 -20.45 -5.26
N GLN A 711 36.99 -21.56 -5.69
CA GLN A 711 36.35 -22.86 -5.82
C GLN A 711 36.10 -23.50 -4.45
N SER A 712 35.09 -24.36 -4.44
CA SER A 712 35.01 -25.58 -3.63
C SER A 712 34.38 -25.48 -2.24
N SER A 713 33.42 -26.40 -2.05
CA SER A 713 32.89 -26.91 -0.77
C SER A 713 31.60 -26.26 -0.23
N ARG A 714 30.50 -26.29 -0.99
CA ARG A 714 29.16 -26.22 -0.38
C ARG A 714 28.01 -26.82 -1.19
N SER A 715 28.24 -27.98 -1.81
CA SER A 715 27.16 -28.81 -2.38
C SER A 715 26.94 -30.06 -1.53
N GLN A 716 26.20 -29.94 -0.44
CA GLN A 716 25.77 -31.12 0.35
C GLN A 716 24.33 -31.02 0.91
N LEU A 717 23.49 -30.08 0.46
CA LEU A 717 22.14 -29.91 1.03
C LEU A 717 20.98 -29.90 0.02
N LEU A 718 21.20 -30.33 -1.23
CA LEU A 718 20.11 -30.57 -2.19
C LEU A 718 20.32 -31.90 -2.93
N ALA A 719 20.37 -32.99 -2.16
CA ALA A 719 20.28 -34.35 -2.70
C ALA A 719 18.80 -34.68 -2.93
N GLY A 720 18.30 -34.36 -4.12
CA GLY A 720 16.94 -34.75 -4.45
C GLY A 720 16.39 -34.24 -5.76
N PHE A 721 17.18 -34.12 -6.83
CA PHE A 721 16.69 -34.18 -8.22
C PHE A 721 17.86 -34.09 -9.20
N HIS A 722 18.46 -35.23 -9.57
CA HIS A 722 19.25 -35.34 -10.81
C HIS A 722 18.96 -36.68 -11.45
N GLY A 723 18.20 -36.66 -12.55
CA GLY A 723 18.31 -37.71 -13.55
C GLY A 723 19.69 -37.65 -14.24
N PRO A 724 20.19 -38.77 -14.78
CA PRO A 724 21.53 -38.83 -15.36
C PRO A 724 21.64 -37.87 -16.55
N ASN A 725 22.64 -36.99 -16.50
CA ASN A 725 22.95 -36.06 -17.58
C ASN A 725 23.61 -36.83 -18.74
N PRO A 726 23.00 -36.91 -19.94
CA PRO A 726 23.45 -37.78 -21.03
C PRO A 726 24.84 -37.43 -21.57
N PHE A 727 25.32 -36.21 -21.35
CA PHE A 727 26.66 -35.79 -21.74
C PHE A 727 27.75 -36.30 -20.79
N SER A 728 27.40 -36.57 -19.53
CA SER A 728 28.35 -37.11 -18.54
C SER A 728 28.67 -38.58 -18.84
N ASP A 729 27.68 -39.36 -19.26
CA ASP A 729 27.85 -40.77 -19.61
C ASP A 729 28.55 -40.96 -20.95
N ALA A 730 28.30 -40.08 -21.94
CA ALA A 730 29.03 -40.10 -23.21
C ALA A 730 30.53 -39.76 -23.04
N VAL A 731 30.85 -38.83 -22.14
CA VAL A 731 32.24 -38.47 -21.80
C VAL A 731 32.89 -39.53 -20.92
N ALA A 732 32.14 -40.16 -20.01
CA ALA A 732 32.62 -41.29 -19.21
C ALA A 732 32.92 -42.52 -20.09
N ALA A 733 32.00 -42.91 -20.97
CA ALA A 733 32.20 -43.99 -21.93
C ALA A 733 33.33 -43.69 -22.93
N GLY A 734 33.48 -42.42 -23.34
CA GLY A 734 34.60 -41.95 -24.14
C GLY A 734 35.95 -42.04 -23.41
N ARG A 735 35.98 -41.86 -22.08
CA ARG A 735 37.20 -42.04 -21.27
C ARG A 735 37.54 -43.51 -21.03
N ASP A 736 36.54 -44.36 -20.85
CA ASP A 736 36.75 -45.79 -20.59
C ASP A 736 37.25 -46.54 -21.83
N THR A 737 36.77 -46.17 -23.02
CA THR A 737 37.20 -46.75 -24.31
C THR A 737 38.64 -46.42 -24.71
N VAL A 738 39.21 -45.32 -24.21
CA VAL A 738 40.61 -44.93 -24.48
C VAL A 738 41.60 -45.85 -23.78
N SER A 739 41.32 -46.22 -22.52
CA SER A 739 42.19 -47.13 -21.76
C SER A 739 42.21 -48.56 -22.35
N VAL A 740 41.08 -49.04 -22.86
CA VAL A 740 40.96 -50.32 -23.56
C VAL A 740 41.72 -50.29 -24.90
N ALA A 741 41.67 -49.16 -25.62
CA ALA A 741 42.44 -48.97 -26.85
C ALA A 741 43.96 -48.93 -26.62
N GLU A 742 44.40 -48.36 -25.50
CA GLU A 742 45.81 -48.37 -25.08
C GLU A 742 46.28 -49.76 -24.62
N GLN A 743 45.44 -50.50 -23.89
CA GLN A 743 45.72 -51.89 -23.50
C GLN A 743 45.77 -52.85 -24.70
N LEU A 744 44.94 -52.64 -25.73
CA LEU A 744 44.97 -53.41 -26.98
C LEU A 744 46.21 -53.08 -27.85
N LYS A 745 46.72 -51.84 -27.80
CA LYS A 745 48.01 -51.48 -28.42
C LYS A 745 49.19 -52.10 -27.67
N ALA A 746 49.17 -52.07 -26.33
CA ALA A 746 50.23 -52.66 -25.50
C ALA A 746 50.31 -54.19 -25.65
N SER A 747 49.16 -54.87 -25.69
CA SER A 747 49.08 -56.33 -25.91
C SER A 747 49.52 -56.76 -27.32
N ARG A 748 49.28 -55.94 -28.36
CA ARG A 748 49.83 -56.16 -29.72
C ARG A 748 51.36 -56.03 -29.78
N LEU A 749 51.95 -55.15 -28.98
CA LEU A 749 53.41 -54.96 -28.93
C LEU A 749 54.11 -56.03 -28.07
N LEU A 750 53.51 -56.44 -26.94
CA LEU A 750 54.02 -57.52 -26.08
C LEU A 750 53.98 -58.89 -26.78
N ARG A 751 52.92 -59.20 -27.55
CA ARG A 751 52.81 -60.46 -28.30
C ARG A 751 53.78 -60.54 -29.50
N ARG A 752 54.35 -59.41 -29.96
CA ARG A 752 55.40 -59.39 -31.01
C ARG A 752 56.81 -59.68 -30.48
N LEU A 753 57.06 -59.54 -29.17
CA LEU A 753 58.41 -59.64 -28.59
C LEU A 753 58.65 -60.90 -27.75
N SER A 754 57.61 -61.62 -27.36
CA SER A 754 57.72 -62.84 -26.55
C SER A 754 57.26 -64.07 -27.34
N CYS A 755 58.17 -64.67 -28.13
CA CYS A 755 58.26 -66.11 -28.45
C CYS A 755 59.25 -66.35 -29.62
N PRO A 756 60.47 -66.87 -29.35
CA PRO A 756 61.36 -67.37 -30.39
C PRO A 756 61.08 -68.86 -30.64
N GLY A 757 60.51 -69.16 -31.80
CA GLY A 757 60.33 -70.54 -32.28
C GLY A 757 58.90 -70.83 -32.68
N ASP A 758 58.56 -70.55 -33.94
CA ASP A 758 57.58 -71.31 -34.74
C ASP A 758 57.52 -70.76 -36.18
N SER A 759 57.23 -71.68 -37.10
CA SER A 759 57.44 -71.60 -38.56
C SER A 759 56.63 -70.51 -39.28
N PHE A 760 57.13 -70.10 -40.46
CA PHE A 760 56.64 -68.94 -41.21
C PHE A 760 55.22 -69.11 -41.80
N GLU A 761 54.70 -70.33 -41.95
CA GLU A 761 53.40 -70.58 -42.61
C GLU A 761 52.18 -70.53 -41.67
N THR A 762 52.33 -70.92 -40.40
CA THR A 762 51.30 -70.71 -39.38
C THR A 762 51.13 -69.22 -39.04
N ARG A 763 52.19 -68.43 -39.24
CA ARG A 763 52.20 -66.97 -39.07
C ARG A 763 51.33 -66.23 -40.10
N VAL A 764 51.08 -66.79 -41.29
CA VAL A 764 50.28 -66.14 -42.34
C VAL A 764 48.78 -66.48 -42.23
N ARG A 765 48.43 -67.64 -41.65
CA ARG A 765 47.03 -68.06 -41.52
C ARG A 765 46.34 -67.56 -40.26
N GLN A 766 47.06 -67.43 -39.14
CA GLN A 766 46.47 -66.89 -37.91
C GLN A 766 46.34 -65.37 -37.93
N VAL A 767 47.21 -64.69 -38.71
CA VAL A 767 47.15 -63.25 -38.95
C VAL A 767 45.95 -62.87 -39.84
N LYS A 768 45.56 -63.69 -40.83
CA LYS A 768 44.43 -63.39 -41.73
C LYS A 768 43.03 -63.51 -41.11
N ALA A 769 42.87 -64.22 -39.99
CA ALA A 769 41.56 -64.33 -39.31
C ALA A 769 41.36 -63.23 -38.25
N GLU A 770 42.43 -62.73 -37.63
CA GLU A 770 42.38 -61.62 -36.65
C GLU A 770 42.55 -60.22 -37.28
N GLU A 771 42.95 -60.11 -38.56
CA GLU A 771 43.15 -58.84 -39.27
C GLU A 771 41.87 -58.19 -39.83
N HIS A 772 40.70 -58.83 -39.75
CA HIS A 772 39.45 -58.30 -40.31
C HIS A 772 38.42 -57.81 -39.30
N GLU A 773 38.73 -57.80 -38.00
CA GLU A 773 38.07 -56.87 -37.08
C GLU A 773 38.86 -55.56 -37.07
N THR A 774 38.76 -54.82 -38.17
CA THR A 774 39.25 -53.44 -38.20
C THR A 774 38.48 -52.65 -37.14
N PHE A 775 39.18 -51.79 -36.41
CA PHE A 775 38.58 -50.88 -35.42
C PHE A 775 37.33 -50.16 -35.97
N ALA A 776 37.31 -49.85 -37.27
CA ALA A 776 36.17 -49.28 -37.97
C ALA A 776 34.93 -50.19 -38.00
N LEU A 777 35.08 -51.51 -38.15
CA LEU A 777 33.97 -52.47 -38.15
C LEU A 777 33.41 -52.70 -36.74
N ALA A 778 34.26 -52.78 -35.72
CA ALA A 778 33.82 -52.86 -34.32
C ALA A 778 33.09 -51.57 -33.89
N LEU A 779 33.67 -50.40 -34.22
CA LEU A 779 33.04 -49.10 -33.97
C LEU A 779 31.71 -48.94 -34.74
N ALA A 780 31.63 -49.42 -35.98
CA ALA A 780 30.40 -49.36 -36.76
C ALA A 780 29.28 -50.24 -36.16
N ARG A 781 29.63 -51.41 -35.61
CA ARG A 781 28.67 -52.29 -34.90
C ARG A 781 28.17 -51.65 -33.61
N GLU A 782 29.05 -51.04 -32.83
CA GLU A 782 28.62 -50.32 -31.61
C GLU A 782 27.83 -49.06 -31.92
N MET A 783 28.22 -48.28 -32.94
CA MET A 783 27.44 -47.13 -33.43
C MET A 783 26.05 -47.54 -33.91
N ALA A 784 25.92 -48.69 -34.57
CA ALA A 784 24.63 -49.22 -35.01
C ALA A 784 23.77 -49.67 -33.81
N ALA A 785 24.35 -50.38 -32.84
CA ALA A 785 23.65 -50.79 -31.62
C ALA A 785 23.21 -49.57 -30.78
N MET A 786 24.05 -48.54 -30.67
CA MET A 786 23.69 -47.28 -30.02
C MET A 786 22.56 -46.57 -30.76
N LYS A 787 22.64 -46.48 -32.10
CA LYS A 787 21.57 -45.88 -32.91
C LYS A 787 20.24 -46.60 -32.73
N GLU A 788 20.23 -47.93 -32.67
CA GLU A 788 19.02 -48.71 -32.37
C GLU A 788 18.51 -48.48 -30.95
N SER A 789 19.40 -48.37 -29.96
CA SER A 789 18.99 -48.06 -28.57
C SER A 789 18.35 -46.67 -28.45
N TYR A 790 18.92 -45.66 -29.10
CA TYR A 790 18.35 -44.32 -29.14
C TYR A 790 17.05 -44.26 -29.94
N ALA A 791 16.94 -45.02 -31.02
CA ALA A 791 15.69 -45.13 -31.78
C ALA A 791 14.57 -45.72 -30.91
N ARG A 792 14.87 -46.78 -30.13
CA ARG A 792 13.91 -47.36 -29.16
C ARG A 792 13.52 -46.36 -28.09
N GLN A 793 14.48 -45.65 -27.49
CA GLN A 793 14.22 -44.60 -26.50
C GLN A 793 13.37 -43.45 -27.06
N LEU A 794 13.61 -43.04 -28.31
CA LEU A 794 12.78 -42.02 -28.96
C LEU A 794 11.34 -42.50 -29.18
N ASP A 795 11.14 -43.77 -29.54
CA ASP A 795 9.82 -44.34 -29.71
C ASP A 795 9.09 -44.54 -28.37
N GLU A 796 9.81 -44.87 -27.30
CA GLU A 796 9.30 -44.88 -25.91
C GLU A 796 8.87 -43.47 -25.48
N LEU A 797 9.73 -42.45 -25.65
CA LEU A 797 9.41 -41.05 -25.32
C LEU A 797 8.23 -40.51 -26.14
N ARG A 798 8.12 -40.90 -27.41
CA ARG A 798 6.94 -40.58 -28.25
C ARG A 798 5.68 -41.28 -27.73
N GLY A 799 5.80 -42.53 -27.27
CA GLY A 799 4.73 -43.27 -26.61
C GLY A 799 4.25 -42.59 -25.33
N GLU A 800 5.18 -42.16 -24.47
CA GLU A 800 4.89 -41.41 -23.25
C GLU A 800 4.24 -40.05 -23.55
N LEU A 801 4.73 -39.33 -24.56
CA LEU A 801 4.12 -38.07 -24.99
C LEU A 801 2.66 -38.25 -25.42
N ARG A 802 2.34 -39.31 -26.18
CA ARG A 802 0.95 -39.62 -26.57
C ARG A 802 0.09 -39.96 -25.36
N LYS A 803 0.60 -40.74 -24.41
CA LYS A 803 -0.10 -41.07 -23.15
C LYS A 803 -0.38 -39.81 -22.33
N THR A 804 0.60 -38.91 -22.17
CA THR A 804 0.40 -37.65 -21.43
C THR A 804 -0.56 -36.69 -22.13
N GLN A 805 -0.60 -36.67 -23.47
CA GLN A 805 -1.58 -35.90 -24.22
C GLN A 805 -3.00 -36.46 -24.05
N GLN A 806 -3.16 -37.79 -24.08
CA GLN A 806 -4.45 -38.45 -23.82
C GLN A 806 -4.94 -38.19 -22.39
N LEU A 807 -4.07 -38.32 -21.39
CA LEU A 807 -4.40 -38.00 -20.00
C LEU A 807 -4.81 -36.55 -19.83
N ARG A 808 -4.12 -35.60 -20.50
CA ARG A 808 -4.50 -34.17 -20.51
C ARG A 808 -5.88 -33.94 -21.14
N LEU A 809 -6.21 -34.64 -22.22
CA LEU A 809 -7.55 -34.55 -22.82
C LEU A 809 -8.63 -35.08 -21.88
N LEU A 810 -8.42 -36.26 -21.29
CA LEU A 810 -9.38 -36.88 -20.36
C LEU A 810 -9.58 -36.04 -19.08
N THR A 811 -8.50 -35.54 -18.49
CA THR A 811 -8.58 -34.62 -17.34
C THR A 811 -9.29 -33.31 -17.70
N SER A 812 -9.02 -32.73 -18.88
CA SER A 812 -9.74 -31.55 -19.34
C SER A 812 -11.24 -31.81 -19.55
N GLN A 813 -11.62 -32.99 -20.04
CA GLN A 813 -13.02 -33.38 -20.22
C GLN A 813 -13.71 -33.60 -18.87
N ARG A 814 -13.02 -34.26 -17.94
CA ARG A 814 -13.51 -34.47 -16.57
C ARG A 814 -13.74 -33.14 -15.84
N LEU A 815 -12.76 -32.24 -15.86
CA LEU A 815 -12.90 -30.91 -15.24
C LEU A 815 -14.02 -30.08 -15.85
N ARG A 816 -14.23 -30.17 -17.18
CA ARG A 816 -15.39 -29.53 -17.82
C ARG A 816 -16.72 -30.13 -17.36
N ALA A 817 -16.79 -31.45 -17.19
CA ALA A 817 -18.00 -32.12 -16.69
C ALA A 817 -18.27 -31.82 -15.20
N GLU A 818 -17.22 -31.75 -14.38
CA GLU A 818 -17.33 -31.34 -12.97
C GLU A 818 -17.78 -29.87 -12.87
N LEU A 819 -17.23 -28.98 -13.70
CA LEU A 819 -17.65 -27.58 -13.76
C LEU A 819 -19.13 -27.44 -14.16
N THR A 820 -19.61 -28.19 -15.15
CA THR A 820 -21.02 -28.16 -15.53
C THR A 820 -21.91 -28.73 -14.43
N ALA A 821 -21.50 -29.80 -13.75
CA ALA A 821 -22.21 -30.36 -12.61
C ALA A 821 -22.33 -29.33 -11.47
N GLU A 822 -21.23 -28.68 -11.08
CA GLU A 822 -21.21 -27.62 -10.07
C GLU A 822 -22.07 -26.43 -10.46
N CYS A 823 -22.01 -25.98 -11.72
CA CYS A 823 -22.91 -24.92 -12.22
C CYS A 823 -24.38 -25.32 -12.08
N THR A 824 -24.75 -26.57 -12.41
CA THR A 824 -26.14 -27.03 -12.23
C THR A 824 -26.53 -27.16 -10.76
N HIS A 825 -25.62 -27.60 -9.90
CA HIS A 825 -25.86 -27.69 -8.46
C HIS A 825 -26.07 -26.31 -7.85
N ASN A 826 -25.19 -25.36 -8.15
CA ASN A 826 -25.29 -23.97 -7.70
C ASN A 826 -26.56 -23.30 -8.23
N GLN A 827 -26.93 -23.54 -9.49
CA GLN A 827 -28.19 -23.04 -10.05
C GLN A 827 -29.41 -23.59 -9.29
N ARG A 828 -29.42 -24.88 -8.93
CA ARG A 828 -30.49 -25.49 -8.11
C ARG A 828 -30.52 -24.94 -6.68
N ALA A 829 -29.36 -24.76 -6.06
CA ALA A 829 -29.27 -24.15 -4.73
C ALA A 829 -29.79 -22.71 -4.75
N LYS A 830 -29.46 -21.95 -5.80
CA LYS A 830 -29.98 -20.60 -6.01
C LYS A 830 -31.50 -20.58 -6.20
N THR A 831 -32.07 -21.50 -6.98
CA THR A 831 -33.53 -21.58 -7.14
C THR A 831 -34.21 -21.92 -5.82
N GLN A 832 -33.68 -22.89 -5.06
CA GLN A 832 -34.21 -23.25 -3.74
C GLN A 832 -34.15 -22.08 -2.75
N LEU A 833 -33.03 -21.35 -2.71
CA LEU A 833 -32.92 -20.16 -1.86
C LEU A 833 -33.89 -19.06 -2.30
N SER A 834 -34.07 -18.85 -3.61
CA SER A 834 -35.03 -17.86 -4.11
C SER A 834 -36.48 -18.24 -3.80
N GLU A 835 -36.82 -19.53 -3.89
CA GLU A 835 -38.13 -20.05 -3.47
C GLU A 835 -38.34 -19.83 -1.98
N ARG A 836 -37.33 -20.13 -1.15
CA ARG A 836 -37.43 -19.95 0.30
C ARG A 836 -37.54 -18.47 0.70
N VAL A 837 -36.85 -17.58 0.00
CA VAL A 837 -37.01 -16.12 0.19
C VAL A 837 -38.43 -15.70 -0.20
N ALA A 838 -38.95 -16.15 -1.34
CA ALA A 838 -40.32 -15.84 -1.75
C ALA A 838 -41.37 -16.37 -0.76
N GLU A 839 -41.17 -17.56 -0.19
CA GLU A 839 -42.03 -18.11 0.87
C GLU A 839 -41.98 -17.25 2.15
N LEU A 840 -40.79 -16.80 2.56
CA LEU A 840 -40.63 -15.94 3.74
C LEU A 840 -41.23 -14.55 3.51
N GLU A 841 -41.07 -13.98 2.32
CA GLU A 841 -41.71 -12.71 1.93
C GLU A 841 -43.23 -12.85 1.93
N ALA A 842 -43.78 -13.93 1.38
CA ALA A 842 -45.22 -14.19 1.41
C ALA A 842 -45.74 -14.39 2.84
N ALA A 843 -45.00 -15.08 3.70
CA ALA A 843 -45.35 -15.26 5.11
C ALA A 843 -45.33 -13.93 5.88
N LEU A 844 -44.35 -13.07 5.59
CA LEU A 844 -44.26 -11.73 6.19
C LEU A 844 -45.41 -10.83 5.75
N VAL A 845 -45.75 -10.83 4.45
CA VAL A 845 -46.92 -10.10 3.93
C VAL A 845 -48.21 -10.62 4.56
N ALA A 846 -48.37 -11.93 4.72
CA ALA A 846 -49.52 -12.51 5.40
C ALA A 846 -49.58 -12.08 6.88
N GLN A 847 -48.44 -12.03 7.58
CA GLN A 847 -48.36 -11.54 8.95
C GLN A 847 -48.78 -10.07 9.05
N ASP A 848 -48.27 -9.20 8.18
CA ASP A 848 -48.63 -7.79 8.14
C ASP A 848 -50.13 -7.58 7.86
N GLN A 849 -50.71 -8.39 6.97
CA GLN A 849 -52.15 -8.39 6.73
C GLN A 849 -52.94 -8.81 7.99
N THR A 850 -52.49 -9.83 8.73
CA THR A 850 -53.16 -10.24 9.98
C THR A 850 -53.04 -9.19 11.09
N LEU A 851 -51.92 -8.47 11.16
CA LEU A 851 -51.75 -7.36 12.10
C LEU A 851 -52.65 -6.18 11.72
N ALA A 852 -52.74 -5.86 10.43
CA ALA A 852 -53.62 -4.81 9.93
C ALA A 852 -55.09 -5.13 10.23
N THR A 853 -55.54 -6.38 10.00
CA THR A 853 -56.92 -6.77 10.33
C THR A 853 -57.19 -6.71 11.83
N ALA A 854 -56.27 -7.16 12.67
CA ALA A 854 -56.40 -7.07 14.13
C ALA A 854 -56.45 -5.61 14.61
N GLN A 855 -55.61 -4.72 14.07
CA GLN A 855 -55.66 -3.29 14.36
C GLN A 855 -56.98 -2.63 13.92
N THR A 856 -57.51 -3.02 12.76
CA THR A 856 -58.84 -2.52 12.32
C THR A 856 -59.97 -3.03 13.22
N GLN A 857 -59.90 -4.27 13.71
CA GLN A 857 -60.87 -4.82 14.66
C GLN A 857 -60.78 -4.11 16.01
N GLN A 858 -59.57 -3.88 16.52
CA GLN A 858 -59.34 -3.12 17.75
C GLN A 858 -59.92 -1.70 17.63
N ARG A 859 -59.71 -1.02 16.49
CA ARG A 859 -60.26 0.31 16.24
C ARG A 859 -61.79 0.32 16.21
N LYS A 860 -62.42 -0.68 15.60
CA LYS A 860 -63.88 -0.85 15.63
C LYS A 860 -64.42 -1.02 17.04
N ILE A 861 -63.79 -1.86 17.86
CA ILE A 861 -64.21 -2.07 19.26
C ILE A 861 -64.04 -0.79 20.09
N LEU A 862 -62.98 -0.01 19.84
CA LEU A 862 -62.79 1.31 20.47
C LEU A 862 -63.84 2.34 20.03
N ASP A 863 -64.23 2.32 18.75
CA ASP A 863 -65.30 3.18 18.23
C ASP A 863 -66.68 2.77 18.83
N GLU A 864 -66.94 1.46 19.00
CA GLU A 864 -68.12 0.94 19.70
C GLU A 864 -68.15 1.32 21.18
N LEU A 865 -66.99 1.30 21.87
CA LEU A 865 -66.84 1.81 23.24
C LEU A 865 -67.16 3.31 23.34
N ALA A 866 -66.70 4.10 22.37
CA ALA A 866 -66.96 5.54 22.31
C ALA A 866 -68.44 5.85 22.03
N ALA A 867 -69.13 4.99 21.26
CA ALA A 867 -70.55 5.13 20.92
C ALA A 867 -71.52 4.54 21.97
N ALA A 868 -71.03 3.75 22.93
CA ALA A 868 -71.87 3.07 23.92
C ALA A 868 -72.59 4.04 24.86
N THR A 869 -73.92 3.92 24.93
CA THR A 869 -74.80 4.78 25.75
C THR A 869 -75.21 4.13 27.07
N SER A 870 -74.98 2.82 27.22
CA SER A 870 -75.26 2.06 28.44
C SER A 870 -73.99 1.40 29.02
N ASP A 871 -73.94 1.24 30.34
CA ASP A 871 -72.77 0.63 31.00
C ASP A 871 -72.61 -0.85 30.65
N GLY A 872 -73.69 -1.56 30.33
CA GLY A 872 -73.64 -2.95 29.87
C GLY A 872 -72.99 -3.11 28.48
N GLU A 873 -73.20 -2.16 27.57
CA GLU A 873 -72.53 -2.14 26.25
C GLU A 873 -71.04 -1.82 26.41
N ARG A 874 -70.69 -0.89 27.31
CA ARG A 874 -69.28 -0.59 27.64
C ARG A 874 -68.56 -1.81 28.22
N GLN A 875 -69.21 -2.54 29.12
CA GLN A 875 -68.62 -3.74 29.71
C GLN A 875 -68.40 -4.85 28.67
N ARG A 876 -69.33 -5.07 27.74
CA ARG A 876 -69.15 -6.05 26.65
C ARG A 876 -68.01 -5.66 25.72
N ALA A 877 -67.96 -4.42 25.26
CA ALA A 877 -66.90 -3.99 24.35
C ALA A 877 -65.51 -3.96 25.04
N LEU A 878 -65.43 -3.73 26.36
CA LEU A 878 -64.19 -3.92 27.14
C LEU A 878 -63.79 -5.39 27.26
N GLN A 879 -64.76 -6.31 27.42
CA GLN A 879 -64.51 -7.76 27.42
C GLN A 879 -64.03 -8.24 26.04
N ASP A 880 -64.62 -7.74 24.97
CA ASP A 880 -64.23 -8.07 23.60
C ASP A 880 -62.83 -7.52 23.25
N LEU A 881 -62.49 -6.31 23.72
CA LEU A 881 -61.15 -5.75 23.62
C LEU A 881 -60.13 -6.58 24.40
N ALA A 882 -60.45 -6.97 25.63
CA ALA A 882 -59.59 -7.80 26.48
C ALA A 882 -59.38 -9.20 25.88
N ALA A 883 -60.41 -9.79 25.26
CA ALA A 883 -60.31 -11.05 24.55
C ALA A 883 -59.41 -10.95 23.31
N LEU A 884 -59.51 -9.86 22.54
CA LEU A 884 -58.71 -9.63 21.34
C LEU A 884 -57.23 -9.40 21.67
N VAL A 885 -56.93 -8.53 22.66
CA VAL A 885 -55.56 -8.28 23.12
C VAL A 885 -54.96 -9.51 23.82
N GLY A 886 -55.76 -10.21 24.63
CA GLY A 886 -55.34 -11.46 25.27
C GLY A 886 -55.10 -12.60 24.29
N GLY A 887 -55.77 -12.59 23.13
CA GLY A 887 -55.52 -13.53 22.02
C GLY A 887 -54.19 -13.25 21.31
N GLU A 888 -53.88 -11.98 21.03
CA GLU A 888 -52.58 -11.59 20.44
C GLU A 888 -51.40 -11.90 21.37
N GLN A 889 -51.55 -11.65 22.66
CA GLN A 889 -50.49 -11.91 23.63
C GLN A 889 -50.19 -13.41 23.75
N ARG A 890 -51.25 -14.25 23.81
CA ARG A 890 -51.11 -15.71 23.75
C ARG A 890 -50.43 -16.18 22.47
N ARG A 891 -50.75 -15.58 21.31
CA ARG A 891 -50.09 -15.89 20.03
C ARG A 891 -48.60 -15.54 20.05
N ARG A 892 -48.22 -14.36 20.57
CA ARG A 892 -46.80 -13.97 20.70
C ARG A 892 -46.03 -14.87 21.67
N GLU A 893 -46.66 -15.29 22.75
CA GLU A 893 -46.08 -16.24 23.70
C GLU A 893 -45.92 -17.64 23.08
N ARG A 894 -46.90 -18.12 22.29
CA ARG A 894 -46.76 -19.33 21.47
C ARG A 894 -45.55 -19.26 20.54
N GLU A 895 -45.43 -18.17 19.77
CA GLU A 895 -44.31 -17.99 18.84
C GLU A 895 -42.96 -17.89 19.57
N ARG A 896 -42.91 -17.25 20.75
CA ARG A 896 -41.71 -17.18 21.58
C ARG A 896 -41.32 -18.56 22.11
N LEU A 897 -42.27 -19.35 22.61
CA LEU A 897 -42.04 -20.70 23.11
C LEU A 897 -41.62 -21.65 21.99
N ALA A 898 -42.27 -21.59 20.81
CA ALA A 898 -41.88 -22.35 19.64
C ALA A 898 -40.44 -22.02 19.18
N LYS A 899 -40.07 -20.73 19.15
CA LYS A 899 -38.69 -20.30 18.83
C LYS A 899 -37.67 -20.78 19.86
N LEU A 900 -38.02 -20.77 21.15
CA LEU A 900 -37.15 -21.29 22.21
C LEU A 900 -36.98 -22.80 22.10
N LEU A 901 -38.05 -23.55 21.82
CA LEU A 901 -37.98 -25.00 21.60
C LEU A 901 -37.13 -25.35 20.37
N ALA A 902 -37.30 -24.63 19.26
CA ALA A 902 -36.47 -24.79 18.07
C ALA A 902 -34.98 -24.48 18.35
N TYR A 903 -34.71 -23.43 19.12
CA TYR A 903 -33.34 -23.06 19.51
C TYR A 903 -32.69 -24.08 20.45
N CYS A 904 -33.45 -24.59 21.43
CA CYS A 904 -33.00 -25.64 22.33
C CYS A 904 -32.84 -27.00 21.62
N GLY A 905 -33.63 -27.28 20.58
CA GLY A 905 -33.50 -28.47 19.73
C GLY A 905 -32.26 -28.46 18.84
N ALA A 906 -31.83 -27.28 18.36
CA ALA A 906 -30.64 -27.13 17.53
C ALA A 906 -29.30 -27.34 18.29
N SER A 907 -29.31 -27.36 19.63
CA SER A 907 -28.14 -27.59 20.47
C SER A 907 -27.77 -29.08 20.63
N SER A 908 -28.61 -30.02 20.20
CA SER A 908 -28.31 -31.45 20.24
C SER A 908 -28.00 -31.98 18.84
N VAL A 909 -26.75 -32.39 18.62
CA VAL A 909 -26.15 -32.82 17.33
C VAL A 909 -26.77 -34.10 16.72
N THR A 910 -27.86 -34.63 17.26
CA THR A 910 -28.47 -35.86 16.73
C THR A 910 -29.99 -35.85 16.94
N VAL A 911 -30.76 -35.23 16.06
CA VAL A 911 -32.20 -35.53 15.96
C VAL A 911 -32.67 -35.41 14.52
N GLU A 912 -32.87 -36.58 13.91
CA GLU A 912 -33.71 -36.74 12.72
C GLU A 912 -35.13 -36.26 13.03
N CYS A 913 -35.70 -35.45 12.12
CA CYS A 913 -37.09 -35.01 12.03
C CYS A 913 -37.99 -35.33 13.24
N ARG A 914 -38.02 -34.44 14.24
CA ARG A 914 -39.14 -34.42 15.20
C ARG A 914 -40.35 -33.79 14.52
N ASP A 915 -41.49 -34.47 14.57
CA ASP A 915 -42.75 -34.03 13.99
C ASP A 915 -43.19 -32.70 14.61
N SER A 916 -43.39 -31.67 13.77
CA SER A 916 -43.80 -30.33 14.18
C SER A 916 -45.10 -30.31 14.99
N ALA A 917 -45.95 -31.32 14.83
CA ALA A 917 -47.20 -31.48 15.58
C ALA A 917 -46.98 -31.73 17.09
N VAL A 918 -45.89 -32.43 17.45
CA VAL A 918 -45.57 -32.73 18.86
C VAL A 918 -45.05 -31.49 19.58
N GLU A 919 -44.33 -30.61 18.87
CA GLU A 919 -43.88 -29.33 19.43
C GLU A 919 -45.07 -28.39 19.68
N GLU A 920 -46.04 -28.33 18.76
CA GLU A 920 -47.26 -27.52 18.93
C GLU A 920 -48.10 -27.97 20.14
N GLU A 921 -48.29 -29.28 20.36
CA GLU A 921 -49.01 -29.80 21.52
C GLU A 921 -48.31 -29.47 22.85
N THR A 922 -46.97 -29.48 22.88
CA THR A 922 -46.21 -29.12 24.09
C THR A 922 -46.28 -27.63 24.43
N VAL A 923 -46.32 -26.75 23.43
CA VAL A 923 -46.49 -25.30 23.62
C VAL A 923 -47.86 -24.99 24.20
N ASP A 924 -48.91 -25.64 23.69
CA ASP A 924 -50.28 -25.46 24.18
C ASP A 924 -50.47 -25.98 25.62
N ALA A 925 -49.88 -27.13 25.96
CA ALA A 925 -49.89 -27.65 27.32
C ALA A 925 -49.18 -26.74 28.33
N VAL A 926 -48.09 -26.07 27.92
CA VAL A 926 -47.35 -25.12 28.77
C VAL A 926 -48.14 -23.83 28.99
N LEU A 927 -48.78 -23.30 27.94
CA LEU A 927 -49.59 -22.08 28.04
C LEU A 927 -50.84 -22.27 28.89
N GLU A 928 -51.51 -23.42 28.79
CA GLU A 928 -52.62 -23.74 29.70
C GLU A 928 -52.17 -23.83 31.16
N ARG A 929 -50.94 -24.30 31.42
CA ARG A 929 -50.39 -24.40 32.77
C ARG A 929 -50.04 -23.04 33.36
N ILE A 930 -49.53 -22.12 32.54
CA ILE A 930 -49.25 -20.74 32.93
C ILE A 930 -50.55 -19.97 33.17
N ALA A 931 -51.55 -20.12 32.29
CA ALA A 931 -52.86 -19.50 32.47
C ALA A 931 -53.56 -19.94 33.77
N ARG A 932 -53.48 -21.24 34.09
CA ARG A 932 -54.01 -21.78 35.36
C ARG A 932 -53.20 -21.35 36.59
N GLY A 933 -51.92 -21.01 36.44
CA GLY A 933 -51.08 -20.53 37.54
C GLY A 933 -51.41 -19.10 37.96
N VAL A 934 -51.81 -18.23 37.03
CA VAL A 934 -52.15 -16.83 37.31
C VAL A 934 -53.53 -16.68 37.99
N GLU A 935 -54.46 -17.61 37.78
CA GLU A 935 -55.75 -17.62 38.49
C GLU A 935 -55.64 -18.01 39.97
N VAL A 936 -54.56 -18.70 40.37
CA VAL A 936 -54.35 -19.12 41.78
C VAL A 936 -53.87 -17.96 42.65
N ASP A 937 -53.08 -17.02 42.11
CA ASP A 937 -52.52 -15.90 42.88
C ASP A 937 -53.48 -14.69 43.03
N LEU A 938 -54.67 -14.72 42.42
CA LEU A 938 -55.70 -13.67 42.56
C LEU A 938 -56.84 -14.06 43.52
N SER A 939 -56.75 -15.24 44.15
CA SER A 939 -57.75 -15.73 45.11
C SER A 939 -57.23 -15.82 46.55
N ASP A 940 -56.03 -15.30 46.84
CA ASP A 940 -55.46 -15.14 48.18
C ASP A 940 -55.35 -13.66 48.61
#